data_AF-A0A2Z4GGY1-F1
#
_entry.id   AF-A0A2Z4GGY1-F1
#
_cell.length_a   1.000
_cell.length_b   1.000
_cell.length_c   1.000
_cell.angle_alpha   90.00
_cell.angle_beta   90.00
_cell.angle_gamma   90.00
#
_symmetry.space_group_name_H-M   'P 1'
#
loop_
_entity.id
_entity.type
_entity.pdbx_description
1 polymer ?
#
loop_
_entity_poly.entity_id
_entity_poly.type
_entity_poly.pdbx_seq_one_letter_code
_entity_poly.pdbx_strand_id
1 'polypeptide(L)'
;MFSLVILIMKKNMMLLLMSLPILVNAQSIIWTGDGDGLSWSDVNNWNTFTLPKSTDDVLIAASDPAKDSVSMTLASVTIKSLEIDKNNYLRISAGTTFKIAFSTGTSCDLESGNLINRGDLLIEDAGTNGIVVGLGQSLQNLGFGLIQTDRVNEIGISNKGTFTVAQNAIVDLSTCHVEFINNEGFFQNNGTFKTHYYTNAQAFANTGTFLNKGLYYHDGSLSVLLVSGQGYVENQGEFSFVGTQVHSLQVVGNEAKFENSTTGIMNLNGLIEIKDGGTLVNKNYIKNSAATVISILGDSATMVNEDTLYIFETGYKSINLAQNSFFYNDGIILIDSLNAPFEQIINVDSSTFVNNGTLKMDLAHKSTALSIKKHGLFKNNGSFLISNLGHDSGSGVINYVYGIHIVSGKLEQTVNAELILDSLTSNTSYYYAIGNFDSLVNNGMILLKRIPKAIYNFGGYTENNGTLEFRKIKEKAYSDIAAALFINNGNLNVKNSSSESILIQIQGSFENNHKVKFTNTTSTNRSIWSTGNFYNDGLIELDESTEGEMAMTGGRFTNDSCGVLKSYVRFKVSFNVATPYDSAVNYGLIQNYHIDPFNNIHEMSDLINRGVFLNTSGSINFQGINSGYISRKLSGRISSGIAESPIFLAGSSPSFLETNFYYDSALSILAGTFSNNALTGIKENNGAFSLFFTTSHKPSCPLRTFELEWEEMEPCSSVATNTFTGTLSNDWFKDENWDLNYVPTNCSNVIIPAGKSVVVEQPFRAKANKIETVTGAVLEIQAGSILDAWNGF
;
A
#
# COMPACT_ATOMS: atom_id res chain seq x y z
N MET A 1 -77.61 -23.88 64.84
CA MET A 1 -76.82 -23.42 63.67
C MET A 1 -76.10 -22.10 63.91
N PHE A 2 -76.77 -20.99 64.25
CA PHE A 2 -76.13 -19.65 64.34
C PHE A 2 -74.82 -19.56 65.15
N SER A 3 -74.70 -20.25 66.29
CA SER A 3 -73.49 -20.17 67.13
C SER A 3 -72.23 -20.81 66.49
N LEU A 4 -72.39 -21.84 65.65
CA LEU A 4 -71.27 -22.50 64.97
C LEU A 4 -70.66 -21.62 63.87
N VAL A 5 -71.50 -20.86 63.16
CA VAL A 5 -71.08 -19.93 62.09
C VAL A 5 -70.23 -18.79 62.67
N ILE A 6 -70.62 -18.23 63.81
CA ILE A 6 -69.87 -17.15 64.48
C ILE A 6 -68.49 -17.64 64.95
N LEU A 7 -68.38 -18.89 65.42
CA LEU A 7 -67.10 -19.47 65.83
C LEU A 7 -66.16 -19.68 64.63
N ILE A 8 -66.68 -20.16 63.49
CA ILE A 8 -65.92 -20.34 62.25
C ILE A 8 -65.49 -18.99 61.68
N MET A 9 -66.37 -17.98 61.65
CA MET A 9 -66.01 -16.64 61.18
C MET A 9 -64.96 -15.97 62.07
N LYS A 10 -65.04 -16.09 63.41
CA LYS A 10 -63.97 -15.58 64.30
C LYS A 10 -62.63 -16.28 64.07
N LYS A 11 -62.63 -17.62 63.89
CA LYS A 11 -61.39 -18.37 63.66
C LYS A 11 -60.76 -18.05 62.31
N ASN A 12 -61.57 -17.90 61.26
CA ASN A 12 -61.08 -17.53 59.92
C ASN A 12 -60.67 -16.06 59.85
N MET A 13 -61.35 -15.14 60.55
CA MET A 13 -60.96 -13.73 60.60
C MET A 13 -59.67 -13.52 61.41
N MET A 14 -59.45 -14.30 62.47
CA MET A 14 -58.18 -14.29 63.22
C MET A 14 -57.03 -14.91 62.41
N LEU A 15 -57.31 -15.95 61.61
CA LEU A 15 -56.33 -16.50 60.65
C LEU A 15 -56.01 -15.49 59.53
N LEU A 16 -57.00 -14.76 59.03
CA LEU A 16 -56.84 -13.70 58.02
C LEU A 16 -56.05 -12.49 58.56
N LEU A 17 -56.26 -12.10 59.81
CA LEU A 17 -55.48 -11.05 60.50
C LEU A 17 -54.05 -11.48 60.82
N MET A 18 -53.80 -12.78 61.01
CA MET A 18 -52.43 -13.33 61.14
C MET A 18 -51.76 -13.61 59.78
N SER A 19 -52.51 -13.60 58.68
CA SER A 19 -51.99 -13.75 57.31
C SER A 19 -51.91 -12.42 56.54
N LEU A 20 -52.26 -11.30 57.15
CA LEU A 20 -51.91 -9.98 56.62
C LEU A 20 -50.39 -9.84 56.75
N PRO A 21 -49.63 -9.73 55.65
CA PRO A 21 -48.21 -9.41 55.76
C PRO A 21 -48.11 -8.06 56.46
N ILE A 22 -47.44 -8.04 57.60
CA ILE A 22 -47.08 -6.78 58.26
C ILE A 22 -46.23 -6.04 57.24
N LEU A 23 -46.73 -4.90 56.75
CA LEU A 23 -45.94 -3.98 55.94
C LEU A 23 -44.85 -3.41 56.85
N VAL A 24 -43.71 -4.09 56.86
CA VAL A 24 -42.48 -3.61 57.47
C VAL A 24 -42.01 -2.45 56.60
N ASN A 25 -42.53 -1.27 56.90
CA ASN A 25 -41.98 -0.03 56.38
C ASN A 25 -40.50 0.00 56.77
N ALA A 26 -39.63 0.21 55.80
CA ALA A 26 -38.20 0.30 56.03
C ALA A 26 -37.94 1.38 57.09
N GLN A 27 -37.19 1.02 58.13
CA GLN A 27 -36.88 1.94 59.22
C GLN A 27 -35.57 2.65 58.89
N SER A 28 -35.57 3.97 58.96
CA SER A 28 -34.33 4.74 58.89
C SER A 28 -33.58 4.62 60.20
N ILE A 29 -32.38 4.03 60.17
CA ILE A 29 -31.48 3.93 61.31
C ILE A 29 -30.27 4.84 61.06
N ILE A 30 -30.06 5.77 61.99
CA ILE A 30 -29.11 6.87 61.83
C ILE A 30 -27.94 6.66 62.79
N TRP A 31 -26.73 6.76 62.27
CA TRP A 31 -25.50 6.82 63.05
C TRP A 31 -25.41 8.17 63.78
N THR A 32 -25.34 8.14 65.11
CA THR A 32 -25.11 9.32 65.96
C THR A 32 -23.70 9.36 66.54
N GLY A 33 -23.04 8.20 66.63
CA GLY A 33 -21.72 8.06 67.24
C GLY A 33 -21.69 8.35 68.75
N ASP A 34 -22.81 8.23 69.47
CA ASP A 34 -22.91 8.53 70.92
C ASP A 34 -22.36 7.44 71.85
N GLY A 35 -21.95 6.29 71.31
CA GLY A 35 -21.20 5.25 71.99
C GLY A 35 -19.69 5.51 71.93
N ASP A 36 -18.92 4.55 71.44
CA ASP A 36 -17.49 4.71 71.19
C ASP A 36 -17.14 5.66 70.01
N GLY A 37 -18.13 6.11 69.24
CA GLY A 37 -17.96 7.03 68.11
C GLY A 37 -17.26 6.44 66.88
N LEU A 38 -16.98 5.13 66.85
CA LEU A 38 -16.17 4.49 65.82
C LEU A 38 -16.71 3.13 65.35
N SER A 39 -17.12 2.24 66.26
CA SER A 39 -17.42 0.85 65.92
C SER A 39 -18.87 0.67 65.47
N TRP A 40 -19.08 0.10 64.28
CA TRP A 40 -20.42 -0.30 63.79
C TRP A 40 -21.18 -1.18 64.80
N SER A 41 -20.44 -2.01 65.55
CA SER A 41 -20.97 -2.99 66.51
C SER A 41 -21.43 -2.42 67.85
N ASP A 42 -21.12 -1.15 68.18
CA ASP A 42 -21.64 -0.53 69.41
C ASP A 42 -23.06 -0.02 69.15
N VAL A 43 -24.04 -0.63 69.82
CA VAL A 43 -25.46 -0.27 69.73
C VAL A 43 -25.72 1.20 70.12
N ASN A 44 -24.86 1.80 70.96
CA ASN A 44 -25.03 3.18 71.41
C ASN A 44 -24.63 4.22 70.35
N ASN A 45 -23.98 3.81 69.25
CA ASN A 45 -23.71 4.68 68.11
C ASN A 45 -24.94 4.87 67.19
N TRP A 46 -26.07 4.20 67.47
CA TRP A 46 -27.27 4.20 66.62
C TRP A 46 -28.47 4.81 67.33
N ASN A 47 -29.23 5.65 66.63
CA ASN A 47 -30.40 6.37 67.18
C ASN A 47 -31.50 5.47 67.77
N THR A 48 -31.58 4.19 67.36
CA THR A 48 -32.53 3.21 67.87
C THR A 48 -32.01 2.37 69.05
N PHE A 49 -30.73 2.54 69.43
CA PHE A 49 -30.00 1.65 70.34
C PHE A 49 -30.00 0.18 69.90
N THR A 50 -30.07 -0.07 68.59
CA THR A 50 -29.99 -1.42 67.99
C THR A 50 -29.17 -1.40 66.71
N LEU A 51 -28.53 -2.52 66.37
CA LEU A 51 -27.78 -2.65 65.12
C LEU A 51 -28.72 -2.71 63.90
N PRO A 52 -28.36 -2.10 62.77
CA PRO A 52 -29.09 -2.23 61.51
C PRO A 52 -29.27 -3.68 61.03
N LYS A 53 -30.38 -3.94 60.35
CA LYS A 53 -30.78 -5.22 59.76
C LYS A 53 -31.11 -5.06 58.28
N SER A 54 -31.35 -6.19 57.61
CA SER A 54 -31.63 -6.27 56.15
C SER A 54 -32.90 -5.55 55.68
N THR A 55 -33.70 -4.98 56.56
CA THR A 55 -34.91 -4.19 56.26
C THR A 55 -34.70 -2.68 56.39
N ASP A 56 -33.53 -2.27 56.90
CA ASP A 56 -33.32 -0.94 57.44
C ASP A 56 -32.49 -0.09 56.47
N ASP A 57 -32.92 1.15 56.29
CA ASP A 57 -32.24 2.15 55.46
C ASP A 57 -31.28 2.92 56.36
N VAL A 58 -29.97 2.81 56.12
CA VAL A 58 -28.93 3.33 57.02
C VAL A 58 -28.42 4.68 56.55
N LEU A 59 -28.42 5.66 57.46
CA LEU A 59 -27.82 6.98 57.23
C LEU A 59 -26.63 7.20 58.15
N ILE A 60 -25.46 7.47 57.58
CA ILE A 60 -24.27 7.92 58.31
C ILE A 60 -24.18 9.45 58.21
N ALA A 61 -24.75 10.13 59.21
CA ALA A 61 -24.81 11.59 59.30
C ALA A 61 -24.42 12.06 60.71
N ALA A 62 -23.14 11.88 61.08
CA ALA A 62 -22.62 12.50 62.29
C ALA A 62 -22.59 14.02 62.14
N SER A 63 -23.05 14.74 63.17
CA SER A 63 -23.01 16.21 63.25
C SER A 63 -21.76 16.73 63.97
N ASP A 64 -20.95 15.84 64.54
CA ASP A 64 -19.71 16.12 65.24
C ASP A 64 -18.53 15.55 64.43
N PRO A 65 -17.63 16.41 63.89
CA PRO A 65 -16.46 15.97 63.12
C PRO A 65 -15.54 14.96 63.79
N ALA A 66 -15.59 14.82 65.13
CA ALA A 66 -14.85 13.79 65.84
C ALA A 66 -15.43 12.36 65.65
N LYS A 67 -16.67 12.26 65.17
CA LYS A 67 -17.46 11.03 65.01
C LYS A 67 -17.75 10.67 63.54
N ASP A 68 -17.22 11.44 62.60
CA ASP A 68 -17.41 11.32 61.14
C ASP A 68 -16.89 10.01 60.54
N SER A 69 -16.26 9.10 61.30
CA SER A 69 -15.66 7.89 60.73
C SER A 69 -16.14 6.61 61.40
N VAL A 70 -16.87 5.80 60.64
CA VAL A 70 -17.40 4.50 61.05
C VAL A 70 -16.47 3.38 60.60
N SER A 71 -16.19 2.43 61.51
CA SER A 71 -15.35 1.26 61.28
C SER A 71 -16.18 -0.02 61.45
N MET A 72 -16.25 -0.82 60.40
CA MET A 72 -16.96 -2.10 60.40
C MET A 72 -15.95 -3.24 60.51
N THR A 73 -15.99 -3.95 61.64
CA THR A 73 -15.11 -5.09 62.00
C THR A 73 -15.88 -6.37 62.28
N LEU A 74 -17.21 -6.35 62.15
CA LEU A 74 -18.06 -7.53 62.23
C LEU A 74 -17.76 -8.47 61.05
N ALA A 75 -17.95 -9.78 61.24
CA ALA A 75 -17.73 -10.76 60.17
C ALA A 75 -18.70 -10.59 59.00
N SER A 76 -19.98 -10.28 59.28
CA SER A 76 -20.96 -9.93 58.25
C SER A 76 -22.03 -8.97 58.76
N VAL A 77 -22.51 -8.10 57.89
CA VAL A 77 -23.63 -7.17 58.09
C VAL A 77 -24.51 -7.18 56.83
N THR A 78 -25.83 -7.09 56.98
CA THR A 78 -26.76 -6.94 55.85
C THR A 78 -27.78 -5.84 56.14
N ILE A 79 -27.98 -4.91 55.21
CA ILE A 79 -28.90 -3.77 55.29
C ILE A 79 -29.68 -3.59 53.97
N LYS A 80 -30.67 -2.67 53.94
CA LYS A 80 -31.49 -2.41 52.74
C LYS A 80 -30.90 -1.33 51.83
N SER A 81 -30.45 -0.22 52.40
CA SER A 81 -29.70 0.84 51.70
C SER A 81 -28.72 1.55 52.64
N LEU A 82 -27.74 2.25 52.06
CA LEU A 82 -26.79 3.10 52.76
C LEU A 82 -26.74 4.48 52.11
N GLU A 83 -26.80 5.52 52.94
CA GLU A 83 -26.48 6.90 52.60
C GLU A 83 -25.36 7.40 53.53
N ILE A 84 -24.35 8.09 52.99
CA ILE A 84 -23.30 8.75 53.78
C ILE A 84 -23.34 10.25 53.51
N ASP A 85 -23.62 11.03 54.56
CA ASP A 85 -23.74 12.49 54.50
C ASP A 85 -22.36 13.19 54.51
N LYS A 86 -22.37 14.51 54.42
CA LYS A 86 -21.20 15.34 54.18
C LYS A 86 -20.08 15.12 55.19
N ASN A 87 -18.87 14.98 54.66
CA ASN A 87 -17.62 14.73 55.40
C ASN A 87 -17.55 13.40 56.18
N ASN A 88 -18.59 12.56 56.14
CA ASN A 88 -18.57 11.27 56.83
C ASN A 88 -17.85 10.19 56.00
N TYR A 89 -17.30 9.18 56.67
CA TYR A 89 -16.54 8.06 56.09
C TYR A 89 -17.01 6.72 56.67
N LEU A 90 -17.32 5.74 55.81
CA LEU A 90 -17.41 4.33 56.23
C LEU A 90 -16.12 3.60 55.85
N ARG A 91 -15.60 2.78 56.77
CA ARG A 91 -14.44 1.90 56.57
C ARG A 91 -14.85 0.44 56.80
N ILE A 92 -14.86 -0.35 55.74
CA ILE A 92 -15.10 -1.81 55.80
C ILE A 92 -13.75 -2.50 56.00
N SER A 93 -13.60 -3.29 57.07
CA SER A 93 -12.32 -3.97 57.37
C SER A 93 -12.09 -5.20 56.51
N ALA A 94 -10.83 -5.65 56.42
CA ALA A 94 -10.52 -6.91 55.75
C ALA A 94 -11.13 -8.10 56.50
N GLY A 95 -11.77 -9.02 55.78
CA GLY A 95 -12.51 -10.15 56.35
C GLY A 95 -13.94 -9.82 56.82
N THR A 96 -14.43 -8.61 56.57
CA THR A 96 -15.83 -8.21 56.78
C THR A 96 -16.61 -8.32 55.47
N THR A 97 -17.76 -8.99 55.48
CA THR A 97 -18.72 -9.00 54.36
C THR A 97 -19.90 -8.07 54.66
N PHE A 98 -19.94 -6.91 54.01
CA PHE A 98 -21.02 -5.93 54.10
C PHE A 98 -21.94 -6.02 52.89
N LYS A 99 -23.20 -6.39 53.12
CA LYS A 99 -24.20 -6.62 52.07
C LYS A 99 -25.31 -5.56 52.13
N ILE A 100 -25.67 -5.03 50.97
CA ILE A 100 -26.82 -4.16 50.77
C ILE A 100 -27.75 -4.85 49.77
N ALA A 101 -29.00 -5.13 50.17
CA ALA A 101 -29.89 -5.97 49.37
C ALA A 101 -31.32 -5.41 49.31
N PHE A 102 -31.97 -5.55 48.16
CA PHE A 102 -33.36 -5.15 47.93
C PHE A 102 -33.65 -3.66 48.15
N SER A 103 -32.68 -2.78 47.84
CA SER A 103 -32.94 -1.34 47.82
C SER A 103 -34.00 -1.02 46.78
N THR A 104 -34.93 -0.13 47.10
CA THR A 104 -35.95 0.37 46.14
C THR A 104 -35.43 1.53 45.28
N GLY A 105 -34.18 1.94 45.46
CA GLY A 105 -33.51 3.01 44.70
C GLY A 105 -32.00 2.75 44.65
N THR A 106 -31.19 3.77 44.93
CA THR A 106 -29.74 3.61 45.11
C THR A 106 -29.46 2.67 46.30
N SER A 107 -28.54 1.72 46.16
CA SER A 107 -28.13 0.84 47.26
C SER A 107 -27.07 1.49 48.16
N CYS A 108 -26.01 2.07 47.58
CA CYS A 108 -24.97 2.81 48.30
C CYS A 108 -24.83 4.23 47.75
N ASP A 109 -25.35 5.21 48.49
CA ASP A 109 -25.29 6.63 48.13
C ASP A 109 -24.13 7.34 48.84
N LEU A 110 -23.17 7.81 48.04
CA LEU A 110 -22.01 8.59 48.45
C LEU A 110 -22.04 9.97 47.76
N GLU A 111 -23.22 10.58 47.57
CA GLU A 111 -23.31 11.94 47.01
C GLU A 111 -22.59 12.99 47.89
N SER A 112 -22.58 12.80 49.21
CA SER A 112 -21.94 13.71 50.17
C SER A 112 -20.82 13.10 51.02
N GLY A 113 -20.76 11.77 51.15
CA GLY A 113 -19.80 11.06 52.00
C GLY A 113 -18.80 10.18 51.26
N ASN A 114 -17.97 9.45 52.01
CA ASN A 114 -16.83 8.70 51.48
C ASN A 114 -16.85 7.22 51.94
N LEU A 115 -16.34 6.31 51.10
CA LEU A 115 -16.28 4.88 51.41
C LEU A 115 -14.88 4.30 51.17
N ILE A 116 -14.34 3.63 52.18
CA ILE A 116 -13.09 2.87 52.09
C ILE A 116 -13.41 1.39 52.33
N ASN A 117 -13.36 0.59 51.27
CA ASN A 117 -13.51 -0.86 51.35
C ASN A 117 -12.15 -1.56 51.48
N ARG A 118 -12.06 -2.54 52.39
CA ARG A 118 -10.98 -3.54 52.47
C ARG A 118 -11.50 -4.99 52.59
N GLY A 119 -12.82 -5.17 52.68
CA GLY A 119 -13.50 -6.46 52.76
C GLY A 119 -14.40 -6.66 51.55
N ASP A 120 -15.53 -7.34 51.71
CA ASP A 120 -16.48 -7.58 50.64
C ASP A 120 -17.66 -6.61 50.76
N LEU A 121 -17.88 -5.76 49.77
CA LEU A 121 -19.08 -4.96 49.58
C LEU A 121 -19.95 -5.65 48.52
N LEU A 122 -21.09 -6.21 48.95
CA LEU A 122 -22.01 -6.94 48.08
C LEU A 122 -23.30 -6.13 47.89
N ILE A 123 -23.66 -5.81 46.65
CA ILE A 123 -24.92 -5.15 46.30
C ILE A 123 -25.81 -6.15 45.55
N GLU A 124 -27.03 -6.39 46.02
CA GLU A 124 -27.98 -7.35 45.40
C GLU A 124 -29.37 -6.72 45.15
N ASP A 125 -29.94 -6.94 43.97
CA ASP A 125 -31.29 -6.51 43.57
C ASP A 125 -31.54 -5.01 43.85
N ALA A 126 -30.70 -4.15 43.26
CA ALA A 126 -30.76 -2.69 43.43
C ALA A 126 -31.84 -2.04 42.53
N GLY A 127 -32.74 -1.27 43.16
CA GLY A 127 -33.93 -0.69 42.54
C GLY A 127 -33.67 0.35 41.46
N THR A 128 -32.57 1.11 41.56
CA THR A 128 -32.02 1.94 40.48
C THR A 128 -30.52 1.72 40.34
N ASN A 129 -29.70 2.38 41.18
CA ASN A 129 -28.24 2.37 41.08
C ASN A 129 -27.60 1.47 42.15
N GLY A 130 -26.47 0.84 41.82
CA GLY A 130 -25.69 0.06 42.78
C GLY A 130 -24.95 0.98 43.76
N ILE A 131 -24.01 1.77 43.22
CA ILE A 131 -23.23 2.76 43.97
C ILE A 131 -23.27 4.11 43.25
N VAL A 132 -23.53 5.20 43.97
CA VAL A 132 -23.39 6.58 43.47
C VAL A 132 -22.23 7.25 44.22
N VAL A 133 -21.31 7.91 43.51
CA VAL A 133 -20.20 8.68 44.07
C VAL A 133 -20.33 10.14 43.63
N GLY A 134 -20.61 11.04 44.58
CA GLY A 134 -20.84 12.46 44.31
C GLY A 134 -19.60 13.25 43.92
N LEU A 135 -19.82 14.45 43.39
CA LEU A 135 -18.74 15.37 43.04
C LEU A 135 -17.91 15.74 44.28
N GLY A 136 -16.60 15.53 44.21
CA GLY A 136 -15.68 15.77 45.32
C GLY A 136 -15.61 14.65 46.37
N GLN A 137 -16.41 13.59 46.23
CA GLN A 137 -16.38 12.43 47.11
C GLN A 137 -15.44 11.33 46.60
N SER A 138 -15.18 10.33 47.45
CA SER A 138 -14.31 9.21 47.09
C SER A 138 -14.81 7.83 47.52
N LEU A 139 -14.61 6.87 46.60
CA LEU A 139 -14.74 5.44 46.81
C LEU A 139 -13.36 4.81 46.63
N GLN A 140 -12.87 4.09 47.65
CA GLN A 140 -11.55 3.45 47.62
C GLN A 140 -11.69 1.96 47.91
N ASN A 141 -11.48 1.11 46.91
CA ASN A 141 -11.40 -0.34 47.07
C ASN A 141 -9.94 -0.76 47.25
N LEU A 142 -9.54 -1.12 48.48
CA LEU A 142 -8.15 -1.27 48.90
C LEU A 142 -7.82 -2.70 49.36
N GLY A 143 -6.55 -3.06 49.33
CA GLY A 143 -6.09 -4.39 49.77
C GLY A 143 -6.65 -5.49 48.88
N PHE A 144 -7.29 -6.49 49.49
CA PHE A 144 -8.03 -7.56 48.81
C PHE A 144 -9.54 -7.28 48.75
N GLY A 145 -9.96 -6.02 48.85
CA GLY A 145 -11.37 -5.66 48.88
C GLY A 145 -12.10 -6.08 47.61
N LEU A 146 -13.25 -6.73 47.78
CA LEU A 146 -14.19 -7.06 46.73
C LEU A 146 -15.33 -6.04 46.74
N ILE A 147 -15.66 -5.46 45.59
CA ILE A 147 -16.96 -4.81 45.36
C ILE A 147 -17.68 -5.68 44.33
N GLN A 148 -18.85 -6.21 44.67
CA GLN A 148 -19.65 -7.02 43.76
C GLN A 148 -21.06 -6.44 43.64
N THR A 149 -21.60 -6.41 42.41
CA THR A 149 -23.03 -6.11 42.18
C THR A 149 -23.70 -7.27 41.45
N ASP A 150 -24.89 -7.64 41.91
CA ASP A 150 -25.83 -8.54 41.24
C ASP A 150 -27.17 -7.82 41.08
N ARG A 151 -27.72 -7.83 39.86
CA ARG A 151 -28.99 -7.21 39.45
C ARG A 151 -29.15 -5.76 39.87
N VAL A 152 -28.74 -4.86 38.98
CA VAL A 152 -28.93 -3.41 39.16
C VAL A 152 -29.84 -2.89 38.05
N ASN A 153 -30.98 -2.30 38.43
CA ASN A 153 -32.01 -1.90 37.47
C ASN A 153 -31.61 -0.75 36.54
N GLU A 154 -30.60 0.04 36.91
CA GLU A 154 -30.04 1.12 36.10
C GLU A 154 -28.50 1.00 36.05
N ILE A 155 -27.76 1.79 36.85
CA ILE A 155 -26.30 1.93 36.75
C ILE A 155 -25.60 1.21 37.90
N GLY A 156 -24.68 0.29 37.59
CA GLY A 156 -23.86 -0.42 38.58
C GLY A 156 -23.08 0.53 39.49
N ILE A 157 -22.25 1.40 38.89
CA ILE A 157 -21.52 2.48 39.57
C ILE A 157 -21.67 3.79 38.78
N SER A 158 -22.25 4.81 39.39
CA SER A 158 -22.32 6.18 38.87
C SER A 158 -21.29 7.05 39.58
N ASN A 159 -20.17 7.39 38.91
CA ASN A 159 -19.05 8.11 39.49
C ASN A 159 -18.92 9.54 38.94
N LYS A 160 -19.22 10.53 39.78
CA LYS A 160 -18.91 11.97 39.59
C LYS A 160 -17.73 12.43 40.47
N GLY A 161 -17.25 11.56 41.36
CA GLY A 161 -16.16 11.81 42.30
C GLY A 161 -14.85 11.11 41.90
N THR A 162 -14.18 10.55 42.91
CA THR A 162 -12.92 9.80 42.78
C THR A 162 -13.13 8.33 43.13
N PHE A 163 -13.07 7.44 42.14
CA PHE A 163 -13.04 6.00 42.37
C PHE A 163 -11.61 5.46 42.21
N THR A 164 -11.10 4.74 43.21
CA THR A 164 -9.79 4.07 43.13
C THR A 164 -9.92 2.59 43.48
N VAL A 165 -9.39 1.71 42.61
CA VAL A 165 -9.22 0.27 42.88
C VAL A 165 -7.73 -0.03 43.03
N ALA A 166 -7.32 -0.62 44.15
CA ALA A 166 -5.92 -0.98 44.44
C ALA A 166 -5.49 -2.27 43.74
N GLN A 167 -4.18 -2.54 43.68
CA GLN A 167 -3.58 -3.61 42.86
C GLN A 167 -4.15 -5.03 43.07
N ASN A 168 -4.57 -5.35 44.29
CA ASN A 168 -5.12 -6.68 44.62
C ASN A 168 -6.64 -6.65 44.87
N ALA A 169 -7.28 -5.50 44.66
CA ALA A 169 -8.71 -5.32 44.87
C ALA A 169 -9.48 -5.70 43.60
N ILE A 170 -10.69 -6.20 43.79
CA ILE A 170 -11.56 -6.70 42.72
C ILE A 170 -12.85 -5.89 42.73
N VAL A 171 -13.28 -5.46 41.54
CA VAL A 171 -14.65 -4.98 41.31
C VAL A 171 -15.27 -5.89 40.27
N ASP A 172 -16.45 -6.44 40.56
CA ASP A 172 -17.09 -7.50 39.80
C ASP A 172 -18.58 -7.15 39.62
N LEU A 173 -18.92 -6.54 38.48
CA LEU A 173 -20.27 -6.03 38.23
C LEU A 173 -21.03 -6.98 37.31
N SER A 174 -22.15 -7.51 37.78
CA SER A 174 -22.99 -8.43 37.02
C SER A 174 -24.43 -7.92 36.88
N THR A 175 -25.05 -8.18 35.72
CA THR A 175 -26.47 -7.92 35.43
C THR A 175 -26.97 -6.50 35.77
N CYS A 176 -26.24 -5.47 35.35
CA CYS A 176 -26.79 -4.11 35.29
C CYS A 176 -27.66 -3.96 34.02
N HIS A 177 -28.85 -3.36 34.13
CA HIS A 177 -29.70 -3.14 32.96
C HIS A 177 -29.23 -1.95 32.11
N VAL A 178 -28.93 -0.79 32.70
CA VAL A 178 -28.62 0.43 31.91
C VAL A 178 -27.12 0.55 31.64
N GLU A 179 -26.25 0.57 32.65
CA GLU A 179 -24.79 0.67 32.48
C GLU A 179 -24.08 -0.05 33.63
N PHE A 180 -22.89 -0.63 33.42
CA PHE A 180 -22.08 -1.06 34.57
C PHE A 180 -21.39 0.13 35.23
N ILE A 181 -20.86 1.06 34.42
CA ILE A 181 -20.33 2.34 34.90
C ILE A 181 -20.82 3.50 34.03
N ASN A 182 -21.25 4.57 34.70
CA ASN A 182 -21.20 5.93 34.19
C ASN A 182 -20.08 6.69 34.92
N ASN A 183 -19.01 7.09 34.22
CA ASN A 183 -17.89 7.84 34.77
C ASN A 183 -17.84 9.26 34.22
N GLU A 184 -18.33 10.20 35.03
CA GLU A 184 -18.23 11.66 34.83
C GLU A 184 -17.06 12.26 35.62
N GLY A 185 -16.53 11.53 36.61
CA GLY A 185 -15.45 11.95 37.51
C GLY A 185 -14.07 11.38 37.14
N PHE A 186 -13.26 11.09 38.16
CA PHE A 186 -11.97 10.39 38.03
C PHE A 186 -12.11 8.95 38.51
N PHE A 187 -11.71 7.99 37.69
CA PHE A 187 -11.63 6.57 38.06
C PHE A 187 -10.23 6.02 37.73
N GLN A 188 -9.53 5.47 38.72
CA GLN A 188 -8.27 4.75 38.53
C GLN A 188 -8.41 3.28 38.92
N ASN A 189 -8.26 2.37 37.95
CA ASN A 189 -8.17 0.94 38.20
C ASN A 189 -6.69 0.49 38.25
N ASN A 190 -6.20 0.05 39.41
CA ASN A 190 -4.90 -0.61 39.51
C ASN A 190 -5.03 -2.14 39.66
N GLY A 191 -6.23 -2.64 39.95
CA GLY A 191 -6.51 -4.04 40.30
C GLY A 191 -7.22 -4.79 39.19
N THR A 192 -8.25 -5.55 39.55
CA THR A 192 -9.12 -6.23 38.58
C THR A 192 -10.50 -5.59 38.57
N PHE A 193 -10.94 -5.18 37.39
CA PHE A 193 -12.28 -4.67 37.15
C PHE A 193 -12.98 -5.57 36.13
N LYS A 194 -14.08 -6.22 36.51
CA LYS A 194 -14.84 -7.13 35.66
C LYS A 194 -16.28 -6.66 35.44
N THR A 195 -16.80 -6.96 34.25
CA THR A 195 -18.21 -6.76 33.91
C THR A 195 -18.78 -7.97 33.19
N HIS A 196 -19.92 -8.47 33.67
CA HIS A 196 -20.51 -9.75 33.27
C HIS A 196 -22.00 -9.60 32.95
N TYR A 197 -22.45 -10.22 31.86
CA TYR A 197 -23.86 -10.33 31.43
C TYR A 197 -24.67 -9.02 31.41
N TYR A 198 -24.97 -8.52 30.21
CA TYR A 198 -25.59 -7.22 30.02
C TYR A 198 -26.76 -7.29 29.02
N THR A 199 -27.84 -6.57 29.31
CA THR A 199 -29.11 -6.70 28.57
C THR A 199 -29.42 -5.57 27.59
N ASN A 200 -28.83 -4.37 27.75
CA ASN A 200 -29.16 -3.20 26.92
C ASN A 200 -27.96 -2.79 26.01
N ALA A 201 -27.61 -1.50 25.90
CA ALA A 201 -26.70 -0.98 24.86
C ALA A 201 -25.26 -0.57 25.29
N GLN A 202 -25.02 -0.09 26.51
CA GLN A 202 -23.75 0.49 26.97
C GLN A 202 -23.22 -0.19 28.24
N ALA A 203 -22.01 -0.76 28.18
CA ALA A 203 -21.39 -1.37 29.36
C ALA A 203 -20.66 -0.32 30.22
N PHE A 204 -19.99 0.63 29.57
CA PHE A 204 -19.13 1.62 30.22
C PHE A 204 -19.26 2.93 29.46
N ALA A 205 -19.85 3.95 30.09
CA ALA A 205 -19.89 5.30 29.58
C ALA A 205 -18.88 6.16 30.35
N ASN A 206 -18.07 6.94 29.63
CA ASN A 206 -17.04 7.79 30.21
C ASN A 206 -16.99 9.15 29.54
N THR A 207 -17.39 10.16 30.29
CA THR A 207 -17.25 11.59 29.99
C THR A 207 -16.20 12.28 30.87
N GLY A 208 -15.75 11.61 31.92
CA GLY A 208 -14.64 12.00 32.80
C GLY A 208 -13.30 11.34 32.44
N THR A 209 -12.44 11.14 33.43
CA THR A 209 -11.12 10.49 33.28
C THR A 209 -11.15 9.05 33.80
N PHE A 210 -10.72 8.09 32.97
CA PHE A 210 -10.45 6.70 33.38
C PHE A 210 -9.00 6.31 33.13
N LEU A 211 -8.31 5.85 34.16
CA LEU A 211 -6.92 5.42 34.14
C LEU A 211 -6.81 3.94 34.51
N ASN A 212 -6.67 3.07 33.51
CA ASN A 212 -6.56 1.62 33.70
C ASN A 212 -5.08 1.20 33.78
N LYS A 213 -4.57 0.91 34.97
CA LYS A 213 -3.24 0.33 35.22
C LYS A 213 -3.27 -1.16 35.56
N GLY A 214 -4.47 -1.71 35.81
CA GLY A 214 -4.71 -3.11 36.11
C GLY A 214 -5.34 -3.87 34.93
N LEU A 215 -6.15 -4.87 35.25
CA LEU A 215 -6.97 -5.59 34.28
C LEU A 215 -8.39 -5.01 34.26
N TYR A 216 -8.85 -4.59 33.09
CA TYR A 216 -10.27 -4.47 32.76
C TYR A 216 -10.70 -5.68 31.93
N TYR A 217 -11.74 -6.38 32.36
CA TYR A 217 -12.24 -7.60 31.75
C TYR A 217 -13.75 -7.51 31.50
N HIS A 218 -14.18 -7.94 30.31
CA HIS A 218 -15.59 -7.99 29.94
C HIS A 218 -15.91 -9.26 29.14
N ASP A 219 -16.95 -10.00 29.53
CA ASP A 219 -17.39 -11.25 28.87
C ASP A 219 -18.90 -11.30 28.51
N GLY A 220 -19.56 -10.15 28.48
CA GLY A 220 -20.98 -10.02 28.15
C GLY A 220 -21.31 -10.27 26.67
N SER A 221 -22.61 -10.25 26.35
CA SER A 221 -23.13 -10.50 25.00
C SER A 221 -23.21 -9.26 24.10
N LEU A 222 -23.26 -8.06 24.66
CA LEU A 222 -23.18 -6.80 23.92
C LEU A 222 -22.52 -5.79 24.85
N SER A 223 -21.58 -4.99 24.35
CA SER A 223 -21.01 -3.90 25.14
C SER A 223 -20.43 -2.81 24.27
N VAL A 224 -20.95 -1.60 24.43
CA VAL A 224 -20.21 -0.39 24.04
C VAL A 224 -19.39 0.07 25.25
N LEU A 225 -18.06 0.22 25.07
CA LEU A 225 -17.27 1.16 25.87
C LEU A 225 -17.31 2.50 25.13
N LEU A 226 -18.08 3.45 25.65
CA LEU A 226 -18.24 4.78 25.08
C LEU A 226 -17.35 5.78 25.83
N VAL A 227 -16.41 6.38 25.10
CA VAL A 227 -15.68 7.58 25.50
C VAL A 227 -16.31 8.75 24.75
N SER A 228 -16.86 9.74 25.45
CA SER A 228 -17.58 10.83 24.78
C SER A 228 -17.43 12.20 25.44
N GLY A 229 -17.69 13.26 24.66
CA GLY A 229 -17.60 14.64 25.14
C GLY A 229 -16.16 15.03 25.51
N GLN A 230 -15.89 15.14 26.81
CA GLN A 230 -14.57 15.43 27.40
C GLN A 230 -13.86 14.17 27.91
N GLY A 231 -14.41 12.98 27.61
CA GLY A 231 -13.94 11.72 28.12
C GLY A 231 -12.49 11.42 27.73
N TYR A 232 -11.64 11.18 28.73
CA TYR A 232 -10.29 10.70 28.55
C TYR A 232 -10.13 9.30 29.15
N VAL A 233 -9.69 8.34 28.33
CA VAL A 233 -9.30 7.01 28.79
C VAL A 233 -7.82 6.78 28.50
N GLU A 234 -7.06 6.37 29.51
CA GLU A 234 -5.67 5.95 29.39
C GLU A 234 -5.50 4.51 29.85
N ASN A 235 -5.11 3.62 28.94
CA ASN A 235 -4.75 2.25 29.25
C ASN A 235 -3.24 2.11 29.45
N GLN A 236 -2.81 1.87 30.68
CA GLN A 236 -1.47 1.44 31.07
C GLN A 236 -1.38 -0.06 31.42
N GLY A 237 -2.53 -0.75 31.53
CA GLY A 237 -2.64 -2.17 31.87
C GLY A 237 -3.26 -2.99 30.72
N GLU A 238 -4.17 -3.91 31.03
CA GLU A 238 -4.88 -4.71 30.03
C GLU A 238 -6.37 -4.33 29.94
N PHE A 239 -6.89 -4.16 28.71
CA PHE A 239 -8.31 -4.29 28.38
C PHE A 239 -8.53 -5.60 27.64
N SER A 240 -9.46 -6.43 28.13
CA SER A 240 -9.79 -7.73 27.54
C SER A 240 -11.31 -7.86 27.36
N PHE A 241 -11.77 -7.91 26.11
CA PHE A 241 -13.17 -8.11 25.73
C PHE A 241 -13.31 -9.49 25.07
N VAL A 242 -13.87 -10.43 25.83
CA VAL A 242 -13.95 -11.86 25.48
C VAL A 242 -15.39 -12.35 25.46
N GLY A 243 -16.11 -12.02 24.40
CA GLY A 243 -17.42 -12.59 24.07
C GLY A 243 -17.47 -13.13 22.64
N THR A 244 -18.56 -13.83 22.31
CA THR A 244 -18.82 -14.37 20.95
C THR A 244 -19.59 -13.39 20.06
N GLN A 245 -19.91 -12.20 20.57
CA GLN A 245 -20.75 -11.20 19.92
C GLN A 245 -19.98 -9.89 19.72
N VAL A 246 -20.60 -8.96 18.98
CA VAL A 246 -19.96 -7.70 18.60
C VAL A 246 -19.92 -6.75 19.78
N HIS A 247 -18.77 -6.68 20.45
CA HIS A 247 -18.43 -5.56 21.32
C HIS A 247 -18.13 -4.31 20.47
N SER A 248 -18.09 -3.12 21.08
CA SER A 248 -17.45 -1.96 20.45
C SER A 248 -16.74 -1.05 21.44
N LEU A 249 -15.65 -0.45 20.98
CA LEU A 249 -14.98 0.68 21.59
C LEU A 249 -15.37 1.91 20.77
N GLN A 250 -16.17 2.81 21.33
CA GLN A 250 -16.61 4.04 20.68
C GLN A 250 -15.91 5.26 21.28
N VAL A 251 -15.28 6.08 20.44
CA VAL A 251 -14.68 7.37 20.83
C VAL A 251 -15.38 8.47 20.04
N VAL A 252 -16.19 9.30 20.70
CA VAL A 252 -17.20 10.17 20.06
C VAL A 252 -17.13 11.61 20.56
N GLY A 253 -16.77 12.54 19.67
CA GLY A 253 -16.68 13.97 19.96
C GLY A 253 -15.26 14.52 19.93
N ASN A 254 -15.10 15.78 19.49
CA ASN A 254 -13.81 16.45 19.23
C ASN A 254 -12.77 16.42 20.36
N GLU A 255 -13.21 16.24 21.61
CA GLU A 255 -12.36 16.25 22.81
C GLU A 255 -12.32 14.88 23.50
N ALA A 256 -13.06 13.89 22.98
CA ALA A 256 -13.04 12.52 23.46
C ALA A 256 -11.77 11.80 22.97
N LYS A 257 -11.00 11.24 23.91
CA LYS A 257 -9.70 10.64 23.63
C LYS A 257 -9.52 9.29 24.33
N PHE A 258 -9.13 8.29 23.57
CA PHE A 258 -8.63 7.01 24.08
C PHE A 258 -7.12 6.88 23.77
N GLU A 259 -6.29 6.63 24.78
CA GLU A 259 -4.86 6.37 24.64
C GLU A 259 -4.49 5.00 25.21
N ASN A 260 -4.06 4.08 24.33
CA ASN A 260 -3.37 2.87 24.75
C ASN A 260 -1.88 3.21 24.90
N SER A 261 -1.37 3.25 26.13
CA SER A 261 -0.02 3.72 26.45
C SER A 261 1.05 2.70 26.03
N THR A 262 2.33 3.04 26.22
CA THR A 262 3.48 2.17 25.93
C THR A 262 3.53 0.87 26.75
N THR A 263 2.69 0.72 27.79
CA THR A 263 2.51 -0.54 28.52
C THR A 263 1.13 -1.16 28.31
N GLY A 264 0.22 -0.46 27.63
CA GLY A 264 -1.17 -0.86 27.45
C GLY A 264 -1.33 -2.01 26.45
N ILE A 265 -2.06 -3.04 26.86
CA ILE A 265 -2.47 -4.17 26.00
C ILE A 265 -3.99 -4.09 25.80
N MET A 266 -4.45 -4.18 24.56
CA MET A 266 -5.87 -4.35 24.25
C MET A 266 -6.12 -5.63 23.46
N ASN A 267 -6.95 -6.51 24.03
CA ASN A 267 -7.46 -7.72 23.40
C ASN A 267 -8.97 -7.52 23.13
N LEU A 268 -9.31 -7.16 21.90
CA LEU A 268 -10.68 -6.85 21.48
C LEU A 268 -11.27 -7.95 20.60
N ASN A 269 -12.56 -8.23 20.79
CA ASN A 269 -13.39 -8.94 19.83
C ASN A 269 -14.59 -8.08 19.40
N GLY A 270 -14.32 -6.87 18.92
CA GLY A 270 -15.36 -5.88 18.64
C GLY A 270 -14.96 -4.78 17.65
N LEU A 271 -15.92 -3.95 17.27
CA LEU A 271 -15.69 -2.78 16.43
C LEU A 271 -14.99 -1.66 17.22
N ILE A 272 -13.82 -1.22 16.77
CA ILE A 272 -13.30 0.10 17.14
C ILE A 272 -14.01 1.13 16.26
N GLU A 273 -14.70 2.08 16.85
CA GLU A 273 -15.45 3.12 16.17
C GLU A 273 -15.03 4.50 16.68
N ILE A 274 -14.63 5.39 15.78
CA ILE A 274 -14.17 6.73 16.13
C ILE A 274 -15.03 7.72 15.33
N LYS A 275 -15.66 8.67 16.02
CA LYS A 275 -16.67 9.58 15.44
C LYS A 275 -16.50 11.02 15.86
N ASP A 276 -16.98 11.92 15.01
CA ASP A 276 -17.28 13.31 15.34
C ASP A 276 -16.09 14.03 16.00
N GLY A 277 -14.89 13.85 15.43
CA GLY A 277 -13.62 14.40 15.93
C GLY A 277 -12.92 13.61 17.05
N GLY A 278 -13.46 12.48 17.48
CA GLY A 278 -12.84 11.61 18.48
C GLY A 278 -11.43 11.16 18.08
N THR A 279 -10.56 10.91 19.06
CA THR A 279 -9.16 10.51 18.83
C THR A 279 -8.79 9.22 19.55
N LEU A 280 -8.24 8.25 18.83
CA LEU A 280 -7.61 7.05 19.40
C LEU A 280 -6.12 7.01 19.09
N VAL A 281 -5.28 6.82 20.12
CA VAL A 281 -3.83 6.67 19.99
C VAL A 281 -3.40 5.29 20.53
N ASN A 282 -2.67 4.52 19.73
CA ASN A 282 -2.03 3.28 20.15
C ASN A 282 -0.50 3.43 20.22
N LYS A 283 0.07 3.24 21.41
CA LYS A 283 1.52 3.33 21.67
C LYS A 283 2.16 2.00 22.09
N ASN A 284 1.41 0.89 22.02
CA ASN A 284 1.89 -0.46 22.28
C ASN A 284 1.05 -1.45 21.47
N TYR A 285 0.27 -2.33 22.11
CA TYR A 285 -0.33 -3.49 21.44
C TYR A 285 -1.86 -3.47 21.44
N ILE A 286 -2.46 -3.45 20.25
CA ILE A 286 -3.87 -3.75 20.02
C ILE A 286 -3.97 -5.02 19.19
N LYS A 287 -4.68 -6.02 19.72
CA LYS A 287 -5.21 -7.16 18.97
C LYS A 287 -6.71 -7.02 18.82
N ASN A 288 -7.21 -7.09 17.59
CA ASN A 288 -8.64 -7.16 17.32
C ASN A 288 -8.97 -8.36 16.43
N SER A 289 -9.96 -9.17 16.86
CA SER A 289 -10.37 -10.42 16.19
C SER A 289 -11.76 -10.36 15.54
N ALA A 290 -12.34 -9.16 15.43
CA ALA A 290 -13.73 -8.94 15.02
C ALA A 290 -14.00 -9.16 13.52
N ALA A 291 -15.30 -9.18 13.19
CA ALA A 291 -15.80 -9.18 11.81
C ALA A 291 -15.71 -7.80 11.13
N THR A 292 -15.86 -6.71 11.88
CA THR A 292 -15.56 -5.35 11.40
C THR A 292 -14.70 -4.69 12.46
N VAL A 293 -13.49 -4.28 12.09
CA VAL A 293 -12.43 -4.06 13.09
C VAL A 293 -12.24 -2.59 13.47
N ILE A 294 -12.09 -1.69 12.50
CA ILE A 294 -11.93 -0.24 12.71
C ILE A 294 -12.83 0.52 11.72
N SER A 295 -13.61 1.46 12.24
CA SER A 295 -14.39 2.42 11.44
C SER A 295 -14.20 3.83 11.98
N ILE A 296 -13.65 4.72 11.15
CA ILE A 296 -13.41 6.13 11.48
C ILE A 296 -14.34 6.97 10.60
N LEU A 297 -15.25 7.70 11.25
CA LEU A 297 -16.39 8.37 10.63
C LEU A 297 -16.47 9.83 11.12
N GLY A 298 -17.04 10.73 10.32
CA GLY A 298 -17.18 12.13 10.68
C GLY A 298 -15.88 12.94 10.62
N ASP A 299 -16.05 14.25 10.45
CA ASP A 299 -14.94 15.18 10.21
C ASP A 299 -13.93 15.17 11.37
N SER A 300 -12.63 15.15 11.04
CA SER A 300 -11.52 15.22 12.00
C SER A 300 -11.35 14.01 12.93
N ALA A 301 -12.20 12.98 12.84
CA ALA A 301 -12.02 11.74 13.59
C ALA A 301 -10.66 11.09 13.23
N THR A 302 -9.86 10.77 14.24
CA THR A 302 -8.43 10.46 14.06
C THR A 302 -8.01 9.18 14.79
N MET A 303 -7.25 8.32 14.10
CA MET A 303 -6.50 7.23 14.70
C MET A 303 -5.00 7.40 14.44
N VAL A 304 -4.20 7.22 15.49
CA VAL A 304 -2.74 7.18 15.42
C VAL A 304 -2.27 5.83 15.95
N ASN A 305 -1.44 5.12 15.17
CA ASN A 305 -0.82 3.86 15.55
C ASN A 305 0.71 4.03 15.57
N GLU A 306 1.28 4.25 16.75
CA GLU A 306 2.71 4.44 17.01
C GLU A 306 3.47 3.10 17.18
N ASP A 307 2.76 2.01 17.48
CA ASP A 307 3.34 0.65 17.63
C ASP A 307 2.44 -0.42 16.95
N THR A 308 2.01 -1.48 17.63
CA THR A 308 1.51 -2.70 16.98
C THR A 308 -0.01 -2.81 17.00
N LEU A 309 -0.60 -2.84 15.79
CA LEU A 309 -2.00 -3.14 15.54
C LEU A 309 -2.11 -4.47 14.79
N TYR A 310 -2.49 -5.53 15.49
CA TYR A 310 -2.73 -6.86 14.95
C TYR A 310 -4.23 -7.09 14.71
N ILE A 311 -4.61 -7.19 13.45
CA ILE A 311 -5.97 -7.44 13.00
C ILE A 311 -6.07 -8.88 12.49
N PHE A 312 -6.98 -9.65 13.08
CA PHE A 312 -7.26 -11.03 12.69
C PHE A 312 -8.70 -11.12 12.21
N GLU A 313 -8.91 -11.19 10.90
CA GLU A 313 -10.24 -10.99 10.34
C GLU A 313 -11.09 -12.25 10.24
N THR A 314 -12.36 -12.10 10.62
CA THR A 314 -13.43 -13.08 10.37
C THR A 314 -14.59 -12.53 9.53
N GLY A 315 -14.56 -11.26 9.08
CA GLY A 315 -15.70 -10.61 8.45
C GLY A 315 -15.40 -9.33 7.65
N TYR A 316 -16.49 -8.65 7.24
CA TYR A 316 -16.59 -7.83 6.02
C TYR A 316 -15.56 -6.71 5.75
N LYS A 317 -14.95 -6.05 6.75
CA LYS A 317 -14.03 -4.90 6.55
C LYS A 317 -13.08 -4.68 7.74
N SER A 318 -11.81 -4.40 7.46
CA SER A 318 -10.78 -4.19 8.49
C SER A 318 -10.69 -2.75 8.95
N ILE A 319 -10.48 -1.82 8.01
CA ILE A 319 -10.29 -0.39 8.29
C ILE A 319 -11.13 0.42 7.30
N ASN A 320 -12.17 1.08 7.79
CA ASN A 320 -13.05 1.92 6.98
C ASN A 320 -12.93 3.39 7.41
N LEU A 321 -12.33 4.22 6.56
CA LEU A 321 -12.26 5.67 6.72
C LEU A 321 -13.32 6.35 5.85
N ALA A 322 -14.12 7.23 6.44
CA ALA A 322 -15.08 8.07 5.74
C ALA A 322 -15.04 9.52 6.26
N GLN A 323 -15.49 10.47 5.42
CA GLN A 323 -15.85 11.85 5.82
C GLN A 323 -14.71 12.63 6.50
N ASN A 324 -13.63 12.94 5.77
CA ASN A 324 -12.51 13.76 6.26
C ASN A 324 -11.88 13.23 7.56
N SER A 325 -11.84 11.91 7.71
CA SER A 325 -11.14 11.23 8.81
C SER A 325 -9.68 10.97 8.48
N PHE A 326 -8.89 10.71 9.53
CA PHE A 326 -7.44 10.56 9.45
C PHE A 326 -6.96 9.27 10.11
N PHE A 327 -6.10 8.52 9.43
CA PHE A 327 -5.36 7.39 9.98
C PHE A 327 -3.87 7.63 9.77
N TYR A 328 -3.10 7.62 10.85
CA TYR A 328 -1.64 7.69 10.84
C TYR A 328 -1.05 6.38 11.39
N ASN A 329 -0.21 5.70 10.61
CA ASN A 329 0.54 4.54 11.05
C ASN A 329 2.04 4.84 11.08
N ASP A 330 2.60 5.03 12.26
CA ASP A 330 4.06 5.12 12.49
C ASP A 330 4.66 3.77 12.92
N GLY A 331 3.83 2.86 13.46
CA GLY A 331 4.22 1.53 13.94
C GLY A 331 4.00 0.39 12.93
N ILE A 332 3.52 -0.76 13.42
CA ILE A 332 3.30 -1.99 12.64
C ILE A 332 1.81 -2.33 12.60
N ILE A 333 1.22 -2.39 11.40
CA ILE A 333 -0.09 -2.98 11.16
C ILE A 333 0.12 -4.36 10.54
N LEU A 334 -0.47 -5.38 11.14
CA LEU A 334 -0.51 -6.75 10.65
C LEU A 334 -1.98 -7.13 10.42
N ILE A 335 -2.35 -7.50 9.20
CA ILE A 335 -3.70 -7.99 8.87
C ILE A 335 -3.59 -9.42 8.33
N ASP A 336 -4.03 -10.38 9.12
CA ASP A 336 -4.11 -11.78 8.73
C ASP A 336 -5.59 -12.14 8.46
N SER A 337 -5.91 -12.46 7.19
CA SER A 337 -7.27 -12.80 6.75
C SER A 337 -7.37 -14.28 6.41
N LEU A 338 -8.13 -15.04 7.22
CA LEU A 338 -8.16 -16.50 7.09
C LEU A 338 -9.22 -17.05 6.11
N ASN A 339 -10.46 -16.54 6.08
CA ASN A 339 -11.57 -17.33 5.52
C ASN A 339 -12.82 -16.64 4.94
N ALA A 340 -12.94 -15.30 4.96
CA ALA A 340 -14.19 -14.67 4.56
C ALA A 340 -14.07 -13.89 3.22
N PRO A 341 -15.10 -13.93 2.36
CA PRO A 341 -15.08 -13.31 1.03
C PRO A 341 -15.38 -11.81 1.14
N PHE A 342 -14.39 -10.95 0.88
CA PHE A 342 -14.50 -9.52 1.14
C PHE A 342 -14.58 -8.69 -0.14
N GLU A 343 -15.29 -7.57 -0.04
CA GLU A 343 -15.10 -6.52 -1.03
C GLU A 343 -13.78 -5.79 -0.78
N GLN A 344 -13.52 -5.33 0.45
CA GLN A 344 -12.48 -4.34 0.77
C GLN A 344 -11.96 -4.43 2.21
N ILE A 345 -10.64 -4.49 2.38
CA ILE A 345 -9.93 -4.60 3.68
C ILE A 345 -9.67 -3.22 4.26
N ILE A 346 -8.87 -2.39 3.57
CA ILE A 346 -8.79 -0.95 3.83
C ILE A 346 -9.68 -0.22 2.82
N ASN A 347 -10.60 0.63 3.28
CA ASN A 347 -11.39 1.55 2.44
C ASN A 347 -11.16 3.00 2.88
N VAL A 348 -10.68 3.84 1.96
CA VAL A 348 -10.38 5.26 2.16
C VAL A 348 -11.32 6.10 1.30
N ASP A 349 -12.40 6.63 1.88
CA ASP A 349 -13.45 7.37 1.17
C ASP A 349 -13.48 8.85 1.60
N SER A 350 -13.01 9.76 0.74
CA SER A 350 -12.81 11.19 1.07
C SER A 350 -12.11 11.40 2.43
N SER A 351 -11.05 10.64 2.68
CA SER A 351 -10.33 10.56 3.97
C SER A 351 -8.84 10.36 3.72
N THR A 352 -7.99 10.48 4.74
CA THR A 352 -6.53 10.34 4.59
C THR A 352 -5.97 9.17 5.40
N PHE A 353 -5.23 8.28 4.73
CA PHE A 353 -4.41 7.24 5.36
C PHE A 353 -2.93 7.53 5.08
N VAL A 354 -2.12 7.65 6.13
CA VAL A 354 -0.65 7.83 6.03
C VAL A 354 0.06 6.65 6.68
N ASN A 355 0.86 5.93 5.89
CA ASN A 355 1.70 4.83 6.36
C ASN A 355 3.17 5.25 6.44
N ASN A 356 3.66 5.66 7.61
CA ASN A 356 5.07 5.92 7.88
C ASN A 356 5.82 4.65 8.33
N GLY A 357 5.12 3.73 9.00
CA GLY A 357 5.67 2.48 9.52
C GLY A 357 5.55 1.29 8.57
N THR A 358 5.22 0.12 9.11
CA THR A 358 4.99 -1.12 8.35
C THR A 358 3.51 -1.47 8.28
N LEU A 359 3.01 -1.79 7.09
CA LEU A 359 1.70 -2.36 6.85
C LEU A 359 1.90 -3.71 6.12
N LYS A 360 1.56 -4.81 6.79
CA LYS A 360 1.62 -6.16 6.22
C LYS A 360 0.22 -6.75 6.15
N MET A 361 -0.12 -7.34 5.01
CA MET A 361 -1.37 -8.08 4.79
C MET A 361 -1.08 -9.49 4.26
N ASP A 362 -1.72 -10.49 4.85
CA ASP A 362 -1.72 -11.89 4.38
C ASP A 362 -3.15 -12.29 3.99
N LEU A 363 -3.40 -12.35 2.67
CA LEU A 363 -4.75 -12.31 2.10
C LEU A 363 -5.12 -13.62 1.40
N ALA A 364 -5.55 -14.62 2.18
CA ALA A 364 -5.82 -15.96 1.67
C ALA A 364 -7.03 -16.07 0.71
N HIS A 365 -7.88 -15.04 0.58
CA HIS A 365 -9.14 -15.07 -0.18
C HIS A 365 -9.37 -13.83 -1.06
N LYS A 366 -10.44 -13.87 -1.87
CA LYS A 366 -10.93 -12.77 -2.72
C LYS A 366 -11.24 -11.53 -1.87
N SER A 367 -10.31 -10.58 -1.85
CA SER A 367 -10.43 -9.34 -1.09
C SER A 367 -9.69 -8.22 -1.81
N THR A 368 -10.27 -7.02 -1.92
CA THR A 368 -9.49 -5.83 -2.27
C THR A 368 -8.67 -5.40 -1.06
N ALA A 369 -7.35 -5.45 -1.14
CA ALA A 369 -6.49 -5.09 0.00
C ALA A 369 -6.65 -3.59 0.38
N LEU A 370 -6.69 -2.73 -0.64
CA LEU A 370 -6.86 -1.28 -0.48
C LEU A 370 -7.82 -0.73 -1.53
N SER A 371 -8.88 -0.05 -1.07
CA SER A 371 -9.86 0.68 -1.86
C SER A 371 -9.76 2.17 -1.57
N ILE A 372 -9.54 3.01 -2.58
CA ILE A 372 -9.52 4.48 -2.44
C ILE A 372 -10.65 5.07 -3.31
N LYS A 373 -11.47 5.94 -2.71
CA LYS A 373 -12.69 6.49 -3.33
C LYS A 373 -12.79 8.00 -3.13
N LYS A 374 -13.48 8.66 -4.08
CA LYS A 374 -13.77 10.10 -4.09
C LYS A 374 -12.49 10.93 -4.00
N HIS A 375 -12.29 11.69 -2.93
CA HIS A 375 -11.08 12.47 -2.68
C HIS A 375 -10.15 11.80 -1.65
N GLY A 376 -10.23 10.48 -1.52
CA GLY A 376 -9.37 9.70 -0.63
C GLY A 376 -7.88 9.82 -1.00
N LEU A 377 -7.03 9.94 0.01
CA LEU A 377 -5.58 9.97 -0.10
C LEU A 377 -4.99 8.80 0.68
N PHE A 378 -4.22 7.94 0.01
CA PHE A 378 -3.33 6.99 0.66
C PHE A 378 -1.89 7.39 0.38
N LYS A 379 -1.11 7.61 1.45
CA LYS A 379 0.29 8.02 1.38
C LYS A 379 1.18 6.99 2.03
N ASN A 380 2.01 6.31 1.25
CA ASN A 380 3.00 5.36 1.72
C ASN A 380 4.38 6.02 1.85
N ASN A 381 4.86 6.16 3.08
CA ASN A 381 6.20 6.62 3.43
C ASN A 381 7.09 5.50 3.99
N GLY A 382 6.50 4.40 4.46
CA GLY A 382 7.20 3.21 4.96
C GLY A 382 7.02 1.98 4.09
N SER A 383 6.88 0.81 4.72
CA SER A 383 6.77 -0.49 4.06
C SER A 383 5.31 -0.92 3.94
N PHE A 384 4.88 -1.31 2.74
CA PHE A 384 3.57 -1.92 2.48
C PHE A 384 3.77 -3.26 1.75
N LEU A 385 3.52 -4.37 2.45
CA LEU A 385 3.63 -5.73 1.93
C LEU A 385 2.24 -6.37 1.87
N ILE A 386 1.79 -6.72 0.67
CA ILE A 386 0.61 -7.57 0.46
C ILE A 386 1.10 -8.92 -0.05
N SER A 387 0.75 -9.98 0.68
CA SER A 387 1.14 -11.35 0.41
C SER A 387 -0.07 -12.27 0.25
N ASN A 388 0.16 -13.40 -0.42
CA ASN A 388 -0.74 -14.55 -0.53
C ASN A 388 -2.08 -14.32 -1.27
N LEU A 389 -2.29 -13.14 -1.88
CA LEU A 389 -3.47 -12.75 -2.68
C LEU A 389 -4.20 -13.94 -3.32
N GLY A 390 -5.27 -14.37 -2.66
CA GLY A 390 -5.88 -15.67 -2.85
C GLY A 390 -6.89 -15.76 -3.97
N HIS A 391 -7.04 -16.98 -4.48
CA HIS A 391 -8.04 -17.34 -5.48
C HIS A 391 -9.07 -18.33 -4.95
N ASP A 392 -10.35 -17.98 -5.08
CA ASP A 392 -11.48 -18.90 -4.89
C ASP A 392 -12.05 -19.34 -6.25
N SER A 393 -12.02 -20.64 -6.50
CA SER A 393 -12.54 -21.32 -7.69
C SER A 393 -14.06 -21.53 -7.72
N GLY A 394 -14.80 -21.06 -6.71
CA GLY A 394 -16.13 -21.58 -6.36
C GLY A 394 -17.37 -20.97 -7.02
N SER A 395 -17.29 -19.84 -7.74
CA SER A 395 -18.51 -19.18 -8.28
C SER A 395 -18.32 -18.49 -9.63
N GLY A 396 -19.25 -18.74 -10.55
CA GLY A 396 -19.23 -18.26 -11.94
C GLY A 396 -19.61 -16.79 -12.16
N VAL A 397 -19.32 -15.92 -11.19
CA VAL A 397 -19.50 -14.47 -11.32
C VAL A 397 -18.12 -13.83 -11.43
N ILE A 398 -17.80 -13.27 -12.61
CA ILE A 398 -16.51 -12.65 -12.90
C ILE A 398 -16.43 -11.26 -12.26
N ASN A 399 -16.27 -11.23 -10.94
CA ASN A 399 -15.90 -10.01 -10.22
C ASN A 399 -14.39 -9.81 -10.35
N TYR A 400 -13.96 -8.65 -10.83
CA TYR A 400 -12.55 -8.27 -10.87
C TYR A 400 -12.02 -8.09 -9.45
N VAL A 401 -10.99 -8.86 -9.09
CA VAL A 401 -10.31 -8.74 -7.79
C VAL A 401 -9.03 -7.94 -8.00
N TYR A 402 -8.89 -6.88 -7.21
CA TYR A 402 -7.76 -5.97 -7.24
C TYR A 402 -6.92 -6.15 -5.98
N GLY A 403 -5.59 -6.10 -6.06
CA GLY A 403 -4.77 -5.86 -4.87
C GLY A 403 -5.07 -4.46 -4.31
N ILE A 404 -4.86 -3.44 -5.14
CA ILE A 404 -5.20 -2.04 -4.89
C ILE A 404 -6.20 -1.59 -5.95
N HIS A 405 -7.37 -1.15 -5.52
CA HIS A 405 -8.41 -0.54 -6.34
C HIS A 405 -8.50 0.94 -5.99
N ILE A 406 -8.27 1.83 -6.94
CA ILE A 406 -8.65 3.23 -6.79
C ILE A 406 -9.84 3.47 -7.70
N VAL A 407 -10.95 3.97 -7.18
CA VAL A 407 -12.12 4.39 -7.96
C VAL A 407 -12.05 5.88 -8.28
N SER A 408 -11.44 6.65 -7.37
CA SER A 408 -11.17 8.08 -7.46
C SER A 408 -10.30 8.46 -6.26
N GLY A 409 -9.37 9.39 -6.42
CA GLY A 409 -8.41 9.78 -5.38
C GLY A 409 -6.95 9.46 -5.74
N LYS A 410 -6.06 9.54 -4.75
CA LYS A 410 -4.60 9.57 -4.98
C LYS A 410 -3.84 8.54 -4.15
N LEU A 411 -2.90 7.85 -4.80
CA LEU A 411 -1.86 7.06 -4.14
C LEU A 411 -0.50 7.75 -4.31
N GLU A 412 0.09 8.18 -3.20
CA GLU A 412 1.45 8.73 -3.13
C GLU A 412 2.39 7.73 -2.48
N GLN A 413 3.57 7.52 -3.06
CA GLN A 413 4.67 6.76 -2.45
C GLN A 413 5.93 7.63 -2.43
N THR A 414 6.60 7.76 -1.28
CA THR A 414 7.83 8.58 -1.15
C THR A 414 9.11 7.77 -1.37
N VAL A 415 10.25 8.47 -1.47
CA VAL A 415 11.53 7.94 -2.00
C VAL A 415 12.04 6.68 -1.30
N ASN A 416 11.82 6.57 0.01
CA ASN A 416 12.30 5.44 0.83
C ASN A 416 11.24 4.36 1.07
N ALA A 417 10.02 4.54 0.57
CA ALA A 417 8.90 3.64 0.80
C ALA A 417 8.96 2.43 -0.16
N GLU A 418 8.57 1.26 0.33
CA GLU A 418 8.44 0.03 -0.47
C GLU A 418 6.98 -0.43 -0.53
N LEU A 419 6.52 -0.84 -1.71
CA LEU A 419 5.24 -1.48 -1.96
C LEU A 419 5.49 -2.81 -2.67
N ILE A 420 5.34 -3.92 -1.95
CA ILE A 420 5.46 -5.27 -2.50
C ILE A 420 4.07 -5.89 -2.61
N LEU A 421 3.68 -6.30 -3.81
CA LEU A 421 2.51 -7.13 -4.06
C LEU A 421 2.99 -8.49 -4.59
N ASP A 422 2.68 -9.56 -3.88
CA ASP A 422 3.16 -10.91 -4.21
C ASP A 422 2.04 -11.96 -4.09
N SER A 423 1.71 -12.63 -5.20
CA SER A 423 0.69 -13.69 -5.22
C SER A 423 1.31 -15.09 -5.20
N LEU A 424 0.68 -16.03 -4.48
CA LEU A 424 1.08 -17.43 -4.47
C LEU A 424 0.41 -18.27 -5.58
N THR A 425 -0.78 -17.89 -6.04
CA THR A 425 -1.64 -18.77 -6.86
C THR A 425 -1.57 -18.42 -8.34
N SER A 426 -1.27 -19.42 -9.18
CA SER A 426 -0.65 -19.15 -10.48
C SER A 426 -1.54 -19.30 -11.73
N ASN A 427 -2.86 -19.51 -11.60
CA ASN A 427 -3.65 -20.13 -12.68
C ASN A 427 -4.92 -19.36 -13.14
N THR A 428 -5.14 -18.09 -12.76
CA THR A 428 -6.44 -17.41 -12.99
C THR A 428 -6.36 -16.01 -13.58
N SER A 429 -7.13 -15.79 -14.65
CA SER A 429 -6.99 -14.70 -15.63
C SER A 429 -7.65 -13.35 -15.29
N TYR A 430 -8.10 -13.13 -14.05
CA TYR A 430 -8.95 -11.97 -13.71
C TYR A 430 -8.45 -11.12 -12.52
N TYR A 431 -7.18 -11.28 -12.14
CA TYR A 431 -6.56 -10.56 -11.01
C TYR A 431 -5.67 -9.43 -11.50
N TYR A 432 -5.90 -8.23 -10.96
CA TYR A 432 -5.06 -7.05 -11.18
C TYR A 432 -4.35 -6.68 -9.87
N ALA A 433 -3.04 -6.42 -9.90
CA ALA A 433 -2.37 -5.94 -8.68
C ALA A 433 -2.88 -4.56 -8.27
N ILE A 434 -3.08 -3.70 -9.28
CA ILE A 434 -3.20 -2.25 -9.19
C ILE A 434 -4.21 -1.87 -10.30
N GLY A 435 -5.41 -1.34 -9.98
CA GLY A 435 -6.37 -0.89 -11.01
C GLY A 435 -7.20 0.38 -10.75
N ASN A 436 -7.65 1.03 -11.84
CA ASN A 436 -8.64 2.14 -11.96
C ASN A 436 -8.22 3.56 -11.47
N PHE A 437 -6.92 3.85 -11.33
CA PHE A 437 -6.36 5.10 -10.74
C PHE A 437 -6.76 6.41 -11.42
N ASP A 438 -7.25 7.37 -10.63
CA ASP A 438 -7.27 8.78 -11.01
C ASP A 438 -5.83 9.36 -10.98
N SER A 439 -5.09 9.17 -9.87
CA SER A 439 -3.68 9.57 -9.76
C SER A 439 -2.80 8.57 -8.97
N LEU A 440 -1.64 8.21 -9.56
CA LEU A 440 -0.55 7.45 -8.91
C LEU A 440 0.77 8.22 -9.03
N VAL A 441 1.45 8.48 -7.92
CA VAL A 441 2.80 9.06 -7.89
C VAL A 441 3.74 8.16 -7.12
N ASN A 442 4.62 7.44 -7.81
CA ASN A 442 5.64 6.59 -7.20
C ASN A 442 7.01 7.27 -7.18
N ASN A 443 7.50 7.67 -6.00
CA ASN A 443 8.88 8.10 -5.81
C ASN A 443 9.78 7.00 -5.23
N GLY A 444 9.21 5.91 -4.71
CA GLY A 444 9.90 4.81 -4.03
C GLY A 444 9.99 3.53 -4.87
N MET A 445 9.92 2.37 -4.24
CA MET A 445 9.97 1.07 -4.93
C MET A 445 8.61 0.36 -4.94
N ILE A 446 8.04 0.12 -6.12
CA ILE A 446 6.90 -0.77 -6.34
C ILE A 446 7.42 -2.07 -6.95
N LEU A 447 7.12 -3.21 -6.32
CA LEU A 447 7.61 -4.53 -6.73
C LEU A 447 6.45 -5.53 -6.83
N LEU A 448 6.06 -5.83 -8.08
CA LEU A 448 4.94 -6.70 -8.43
C LEU A 448 5.45 -8.09 -8.80
N LYS A 449 5.18 -9.11 -7.97
CA LYS A 449 5.72 -10.46 -8.09
C LYS A 449 4.61 -11.50 -8.32
N ARG A 450 4.83 -12.40 -9.29
CA ARG A 450 3.99 -13.60 -9.53
C ARG A 450 2.52 -13.30 -9.88
N ILE A 451 2.21 -12.10 -10.37
CA ILE A 451 0.84 -11.65 -10.60
C ILE A 451 0.40 -12.00 -12.03
N PRO A 452 -0.84 -12.51 -12.26
CA PRO A 452 -1.35 -12.79 -13.61
C PRO A 452 -1.39 -11.54 -14.50
N LYS A 453 -2.03 -10.47 -14.01
CA LYS A 453 -2.04 -9.15 -14.64
C LYS A 453 -1.64 -8.09 -13.62
N ALA A 454 -0.65 -7.26 -13.94
CA ALA A 454 -0.09 -6.38 -12.92
C ALA A 454 -0.83 -5.04 -12.81
N ILE A 455 -1.01 -4.29 -13.90
CA ILE A 455 -1.75 -3.01 -13.87
C ILE A 455 -2.87 -2.95 -14.93
N TYR A 456 -4.02 -2.38 -14.55
CA TYR A 456 -5.19 -2.20 -15.41
C TYR A 456 -5.85 -0.83 -15.29
N ASN A 457 -6.19 -0.23 -16.44
CA ASN A 457 -7.01 0.97 -16.55
C ASN A 457 -6.53 2.12 -15.64
N PHE A 458 -5.50 2.82 -16.09
CA PHE A 458 -5.19 4.14 -15.54
C PHE A 458 -6.27 5.13 -16.02
N GLY A 459 -6.96 5.81 -15.11
CA GLY A 459 -8.09 6.70 -15.40
C GLY A 459 -7.72 8.18 -15.60
N GLY A 460 -6.54 8.62 -15.18
CA GLY A 460 -6.11 10.02 -15.30
C GLY A 460 -4.61 10.18 -15.54
N TYR A 461 -3.84 10.18 -14.46
CA TYR A 461 -2.42 10.53 -14.43
C TYR A 461 -1.58 9.49 -13.68
N THR A 462 -0.36 9.22 -14.15
CA THR A 462 0.63 8.44 -13.40
C THR A 462 2.04 8.95 -13.61
N GLU A 463 2.81 9.01 -12.52
CA GLU A 463 4.19 9.46 -12.49
C GLU A 463 5.06 8.47 -11.71
N ASN A 464 6.06 7.89 -12.37
CA ASN A 464 7.07 7.03 -11.75
C ASN A 464 8.42 7.77 -11.69
N ASN A 465 8.73 8.33 -10.54
CA ASN A 465 10.02 8.94 -10.19
C ASN A 465 10.99 7.93 -9.54
N GLY A 466 10.46 6.83 -9.00
CA GLY A 466 11.22 5.78 -8.30
C GLY A 466 11.53 4.55 -9.16
N THR A 467 11.45 3.37 -8.54
CA THR A 467 11.56 2.08 -9.24
C THR A 467 10.22 1.37 -9.27
N LEU A 468 9.77 0.95 -10.46
CA LEU A 468 8.61 0.10 -10.68
C LEU A 468 9.09 -1.19 -11.35
N GLU A 469 9.04 -2.31 -10.63
CA GLU A 469 9.56 -3.59 -11.08
C GLU A 469 8.50 -4.70 -11.11
N PHE A 470 8.41 -5.39 -12.24
CA PHE A 470 7.56 -6.55 -12.48
C PHE A 470 8.42 -7.82 -12.53
N ARG A 471 8.07 -8.86 -11.78
CA ARG A 471 8.76 -10.16 -11.80
C ARG A 471 7.77 -11.31 -11.95
N LYS A 472 8.02 -12.22 -12.91
CA LYS A 472 7.22 -13.45 -13.12
C LYS A 472 5.74 -13.18 -13.40
N ILE A 473 5.46 -12.28 -14.34
CA ILE A 473 4.10 -12.04 -14.83
C ILE A 473 3.70 -13.16 -15.79
N LYS A 474 2.44 -13.60 -15.74
CA LYS A 474 1.94 -14.75 -16.52
C LYS A 474 1.10 -14.40 -17.74
N GLU A 475 0.30 -13.33 -17.71
CA GLU A 475 -0.59 -12.98 -18.83
C GLU A 475 -0.26 -11.62 -19.44
N LYS A 476 -0.30 -10.53 -18.66
CA LYS A 476 -0.04 -9.16 -19.15
C LYS A 476 0.58 -8.31 -18.05
N ALA A 477 1.75 -7.68 -18.26
CA ALA A 477 2.28 -6.74 -17.26
C ALA A 477 1.41 -5.47 -17.20
N TYR A 478 0.94 -5.00 -18.35
CA TYR A 478 -0.08 -3.97 -18.47
C TYR A 478 -1.16 -4.42 -19.45
N SER A 479 -2.41 -4.36 -19.01
CA SER A 479 -3.58 -4.33 -19.89
C SER A 479 -4.17 -2.94 -19.84
N ASP A 480 -4.22 -2.28 -21.00
CA ASP A 480 -4.94 -1.02 -21.21
C ASP A 480 -4.49 0.13 -20.28
N ILE A 481 -3.36 0.76 -20.60
CA ILE A 481 -3.03 2.11 -20.11
C ILE A 481 -3.95 3.11 -20.83
N ALA A 482 -5.19 3.19 -20.36
CA ALA A 482 -6.17 4.20 -20.71
C ALA A 482 -5.86 5.59 -20.11
N ALA A 483 -4.70 5.75 -19.44
CA ALA A 483 -4.28 7.01 -18.84
C ALA A 483 -4.31 8.11 -19.90
N ALA A 484 -4.75 9.32 -19.54
CA ALA A 484 -4.42 10.47 -20.37
C ALA A 484 -2.89 10.61 -20.50
N LEU A 485 -2.16 10.33 -19.40
CA LEU A 485 -0.70 10.46 -19.33
C LEU A 485 -0.05 9.52 -18.29
N PHE A 486 1.00 8.80 -18.71
CA PHE A 486 1.95 8.06 -17.86
C PHE A 486 3.37 8.62 -18.08
N ILE A 487 4.03 9.11 -17.03
CA ILE A 487 5.38 9.67 -17.05
C ILE A 487 6.34 8.75 -16.28
N ASN A 488 7.46 8.36 -16.89
CA ASN A 488 8.53 7.60 -16.26
C ASN A 488 9.82 8.44 -16.15
N ASN A 489 10.01 9.08 -15.00
CA ASN A 489 11.25 9.75 -14.62
C ASN A 489 12.21 8.83 -13.85
N GLY A 490 11.83 7.56 -13.63
CA GLY A 490 12.58 6.57 -12.85
C GLY A 490 12.91 5.28 -13.59
N ASN A 491 13.05 4.18 -12.84
CA ASN A 491 13.37 2.86 -13.39
C ASN A 491 12.11 2.00 -13.55
N LEU A 492 11.78 1.63 -14.78
CA LEU A 492 10.71 0.69 -15.12
C LEU A 492 11.34 -0.65 -15.56
N ASN A 493 11.21 -1.71 -14.76
CA ASN A 493 11.87 -2.99 -14.99
C ASN A 493 10.84 -4.13 -15.18
N VAL A 494 10.90 -4.87 -16.28
CA VAL A 494 10.04 -6.05 -16.54
C VAL A 494 10.91 -7.30 -16.66
N LYS A 495 10.77 -8.26 -15.73
CA LYS A 495 11.65 -9.44 -15.65
C LYS A 495 10.91 -10.77 -15.60
N ASN A 496 11.46 -11.79 -16.28
CA ASN A 496 11.00 -13.18 -16.20
C ASN A 496 9.50 -13.38 -16.54
N SER A 497 8.95 -12.61 -17.49
CA SER A 497 7.56 -12.73 -17.92
C SER A 497 7.41 -13.86 -18.93
N SER A 498 6.54 -14.84 -18.66
CA SER A 498 6.36 -16.04 -19.50
C SER A 498 5.06 -15.99 -20.29
N SER A 499 4.62 -14.80 -20.71
CA SER A 499 3.29 -14.53 -21.24
C SER A 499 3.21 -14.64 -22.76
N GLU A 500 2.16 -15.30 -23.27
CA GLU A 500 1.77 -15.29 -24.69
C GLU A 500 1.23 -13.90 -25.17
N SER A 501 1.32 -12.87 -24.31
CA SER A 501 0.56 -11.63 -24.45
C SER A 501 1.36 -10.40 -24.02
N ILE A 502 0.86 -9.25 -24.50
CA ILE A 502 1.50 -7.93 -24.47
C ILE A 502 2.02 -7.56 -23.07
N LEU A 503 3.30 -7.14 -22.99
CA LEU A 503 3.87 -6.66 -21.73
C LEU A 503 3.42 -5.24 -21.40
N ILE A 504 3.62 -4.25 -22.30
CA ILE A 504 3.11 -2.87 -22.10
C ILE A 504 2.08 -2.53 -23.18
N GLN A 505 0.83 -2.20 -22.80
CA GLN A 505 -0.23 -1.77 -23.72
C GLN A 505 -0.65 -0.32 -23.42
N ILE A 506 -0.38 0.61 -24.34
CA ILE A 506 -0.60 2.06 -24.21
C ILE A 506 -1.79 2.49 -25.05
N GLN A 507 -2.79 3.14 -24.45
CA GLN A 507 -3.94 3.70 -25.17
C GLN A 507 -3.93 5.24 -25.20
N GLY A 508 -3.44 5.91 -24.15
CA GLY A 508 -3.20 7.36 -24.15
C GLY A 508 -1.72 7.73 -24.29
N SER A 509 -1.20 8.68 -23.50
CA SER A 509 0.20 9.15 -23.64
C SER A 509 1.16 8.46 -22.66
N PHE A 510 2.34 8.06 -23.16
CA PHE A 510 3.44 7.52 -22.38
C PHE A 510 4.70 8.34 -22.64
N GLU A 511 5.34 8.85 -21.59
CA GLU A 511 6.56 9.65 -21.63
C GLU A 511 7.66 8.94 -20.82
N ASN A 512 8.73 8.48 -21.47
CA ASN A 512 9.91 7.95 -20.77
C ASN A 512 11.05 8.97 -20.76
N ASN A 513 11.35 9.49 -19.58
CA ASN A 513 12.42 10.47 -19.33
C ASN A 513 13.65 9.84 -18.66
N HIS A 514 13.61 8.57 -18.25
CA HIS A 514 14.72 7.90 -17.57
C HIS A 514 15.03 6.50 -18.09
N LYS A 515 14.49 5.40 -17.53
CA LYS A 515 14.85 4.04 -17.95
C LYS A 515 13.67 3.07 -17.97
N VAL A 516 13.53 2.34 -19.07
CA VAL A 516 12.72 1.13 -19.21
C VAL A 516 13.64 -0.04 -19.59
N LYS A 517 13.58 -1.16 -18.87
CA LYS A 517 14.33 -2.39 -19.21
C LYS A 517 13.45 -3.63 -19.12
N PHE A 518 13.52 -4.47 -20.15
CA PHE A 518 12.92 -5.80 -20.22
C PHE A 518 14.05 -6.84 -20.11
N THR A 519 13.82 -7.98 -19.45
CA THR A 519 14.85 -9.01 -19.20
C THR A 519 14.22 -10.39 -19.07
N ASN A 520 14.70 -11.36 -19.86
CA ASN A 520 14.21 -12.74 -19.86
C ASN A 520 12.69 -12.83 -20.02
N THR A 521 12.15 -12.24 -21.09
CA THR A 521 10.70 -12.25 -21.36
C THR A 521 10.39 -13.04 -22.63
N THR A 522 9.94 -14.29 -22.47
CA THR A 522 9.77 -15.26 -23.57
C THR A 522 8.44 -15.07 -24.31
N SER A 523 8.13 -13.83 -24.71
CA SER A 523 6.80 -13.50 -25.26
C SER A 523 6.74 -13.72 -26.78
N THR A 524 5.88 -14.62 -27.23
CA THR A 524 5.75 -14.95 -28.66
C THR A 524 5.11 -13.84 -29.51
N ASN A 525 4.71 -12.72 -28.89
CA ASN A 525 3.96 -11.63 -29.52
C ASN A 525 4.64 -10.26 -29.36
N ARG A 526 4.32 -9.48 -28.30
CA ARG A 526 4.65 -8.03 -28.21
C ARG A 526 5.20 -7.63 -26.84
N SER A 527 6.34 -6.97 -26.80
CA SER A 527 6.87 -6.33 -25.59
C SER A 527 6.22 -4.97 -25.33
N ILE A 528 6.03 -4.16 -26.37
CA ILE A 528 5.30 -2.88 -26.26
C ILE A 528 4.27 -2.80 -27.38
N TRP A 529 3.06 -2.37 -27.04
CA TRP A 529 1.99 -2.09 -27.98
C TRP A 529 1.40 -0.71 -27.65
N SER A 530 1.38 0.23 -28.59
CA SER A 530 0.66 1.50 -28.44
C SER A 530 -0.44 1.66 -29.48
N THR A 531 -1.57 2.22 -29.03
CA THR A 531 -2.56 2.92 -29.87
C THR A 531 -2.62 4.42 -29.57
N GLY A 532 -1.83 4.90 -28.61
CA GLY A 532 -1.72 6.30 -28.21
C GLY A 532 -0.30 6.87 -28.38
N ASN A 533 -0.02 8.02 -27.76
CA ASN A 533 1.26 8.70 -27.95
C ASN A 533 2.38 8.06 -27.13
N PHE A 534 3.56 7.95 -27.72
CA PHE A 534 4.76 7.37 -27.11
C PHE A 534 5.94 8.32 -27.31
N TYR A 535 6.42 8.92 -26.22
CA TYR A 535 7.57 9.81 -26.20
C TYR A 535 8.71 9.16 -25.41
N ASN A 536 9.92 9.14 -25.98
CA ASN A 536 11.12 8.64 -25.31
C ASN A 536 12.26 9.66 -25.38
N ASP A 537 12.63 10.23 -24.24
CA ASP A 537 13.87 11.01 -24.05
C ASP A 537 14.88 10.25 -23.14
N GLY A 538 14.44 9.13 -22.53
CA GLY A 538 15.24 8.21 -21.72
C GLY A 538 15.82 7.01 -22.48
N LEU A 539 16.21 5.97 -21.75
CA LEU A 539 16.66 4.68 -22.26
C LEU A 539 15.50 3.66 -22.27
N ILE A 540 15.34 2.93 -23.37
CA ILE A 540 14.54 1.70 -23.48
C ILE A 540 15.49 0.57 -23.87
N GLU A 541 15.42 -0.56 -23.17
CA GLU A 541 16.36 -1.69 -23.32
C GLU A 541 15.58 -3.03 -23.37
N LEU A 542 15.55 -3.68 -24.54
CA LEU A 542 14.95 -5.00 -24.77
C LEU A 542 16.07 -6.06 -24.82
N ASP A 543 16.31 -6.77 -23.72
CA ASP A 543 17.42 -7.73 -23.53
C ASP A 543 17.39 -8.98 -24.45
N GLU A 544 18.56 -9.57 -24.74
CA GLU A 544 18.76 -10.69 -25.68
C GLU A 544 17.84 -11.89 -25.44
N SER A 545 17.54 -12.15 -24.17
CA SER A 545 16.70 -13.26 -23.71
C SER A 545 15.18 -13.01 -23.90
N THR A 546 14.81 -12.02 -24.70
CA THR A 546 13.41 -11.64 -24.95
C THR A 546 13.00 -11.94 -26.39
N GLU A 547 11.88 -12.63 -26.54
CA GLU A 547 11.12 -12.60 -27.79
C GLU A 547 10.04 -11.53 -27.64
N GLY A 548 9.85 -10.67 -28.65
CA GLY A 548 8.77 -9.68 -28.64
C GLY A 548 8.93 -8.50 -29.61
N GLU A 549 7.79 -8.06 -30.15
CA GLU A 549 7.61 -6.92 -31.07
C GLU A 549 7.35 -5.59 -30.31
N MET A 550 7.71 -4.45 -30.93
CA MET A 550 7.27 -3.10 -30.50
C MET A 550 6.23 -2.56 -31.50
N ALA A 551 4.96 -2.92 -31.33
CA ALA A 551 3.90 -2.58 -32.27
C ALA A 551 3.30 -1.19 -31.97
N MET A 552 3.19 -0.32 -32.99
CA MET A 552 2.60 1.01 -32.87
C MET A 552 1.39 1.11 -33.82
N THR A 553 0.22 0.62 -33.37
CA THR A 553 -0.98 0.52 -34.21
C THR A 553 -1.91 1.72 -34.07
N GLY A 554 -1.42 2.85 -33.55
CA GLY A 554 -2.15 4.08 -33.33
C GLY A 554 -1.31 5.12 -32.57
N GLY A 555 -1.73 6.39 -32.66
CA GLY A 555 -1.08 7.51 -31.99
C GLY A 555 0.25 7.94 -32.65
N ARG A 556 1.08 8.66 -31.89
CA ARG A 556 2.38 9.18 -32.35
C ARG A 556 3.55 8.59 -31.58
N PHE A 557 4.50 7.98 -32.27
CA PHE A 557 5.81 7.61 -31.71
C PHE A 557 6.83 8.74 -31.93
N THR A 558 7.55 9.13 -30.88
CA THR A 558 8.68 10.09 -30.94
C THR A 558 9.81 9.62 -30.02
N ASN A 559 10.92 9.17 -30.61
CA ASN A 559 12.18 9.01 -29.89
C ASN A 559 12.92 10.36 -29.96
N ASP A 560 12.83 11.18 -28.91
CA ASP A 560 13.42 12.52 -28.87
C ASP A 560 14.97 12.45 -28.77
N SER A 561 15.62 13.60 -28.88
CA SER A 561 17.05 13.83 -28.99
C SER A 561 17.92 13.14 -27.93
N CYS A 562 17.45 13.00 -26.69
CA CYS A 562 18.20 12.27 -25.65
C CYS A 562 17.80 10.79 -25.56
N GLY A 563 16.72 10.42 -26.26
CA GLY A 563 16.12 9.09 -26.31
C GLY A 563 17.04 8.05 -26.93
N VAL A 564 17.16 6.90 -26.25
CA VAL A 564 17.86 5.72 -26.74
C VAL A 564 16.94 4.53 -26.68
N LEU A 565 16.81 3.82 -27.79
CA LEU A 565 16.16 2.51 -27.86
C LEU A 565 17.24 1.48 -28.19
N LYS A 566 17.45 0.50 -27.31
CA LYS A 566 18.27 -0.69 -27.58
C LYS A 566 17.37 -1.91 -27.68
N SER A 567 17.42 -2.58 -28.82
CA SER A 567 16.77 -3.87 -29.06
C SER A 567 17.82 -4.93 -29.31
N TYR A 568 17.92 -5.91 -28.43
CA TYR A 568 18.63 -7.16 -28.68
C TYR A 568 17.70 -8.24 -29.26
N VAL A 569 16.45 -7.86 -29.55
CA VAL A 569 15.34 -8.72 -29.97
C VAL A 569 14.85 -8.33 -31.36
N ARG A 570 13.97 -9.13 -31.96
CA ARG A 570 13.27 -8.82 -33.23
C ARG A 570 12.58 -7.45 -33.18
N PHE A 571 13.27 -6.41 -33.64
CA PHE A 571 12.76 -5.05 -33.66
C PHE A 571 11.81 -4.84 -34.85
N LYS A 572 10.60 -5.40 -34.73
CA LYS A 572 9.50 -5.08 -35.62
C LYS A 572 8.71 -3.90 -35.04
N VAL A 573 8.58 -2.85 -35.85
CA VAL A 573 7.71 -1.71 -35.58
C VAL A 573 6.76 -1.53 -36.76
N SER A 574 5.66 -2.27 -36.72
CA SER A 574 4.55 -2.02 -37.63
C SER A 574 3.85 -0.72 -37.20
N PHE A 575 3.97 0.31 -38.02
CA PHE A 575 3.08 1.47 -37.99
C PHE A 575 1.87 1.13 -38.85
N ASN A 576 0.75 0.80 -38.21
CA ASN A 576 -0.49 0.44 -38.91
C ASN A 576 -1.55 1.52 -38.66
N VAL A 577 -1.29 2.72 -39.20
CA VAL A 577 -2.09 3.91 -38.92
C VAL A 577 -2.54 4.57 -40.22
N ALA A 578 -3.84 4.64 -40.46
CA ALA A 578 -4.43 5.37 -41.60
C ALA A 578 -4.41 6.91 -41.42
N THR A 579 -3.53 7.42 -40.56
CA THR A 579 -3.36 8.84 -40.24
C THR A 579 -2.23 9.44 -41.10
N PRO A 580 -2.26 10.75 -41.41
CA PRO A 580 -1.25 11.38 -42.26
C PRO A 580 0.18 11.23 -41.72
N TYR A 581 1.14 11.28 -42.64
CA TYR A 581 2.59 11.31 -42.43
C TYR A 581 2.99 12.20 -41.22
N ASP A 582 4.01 11.76 -40.46
CA ASP A 582 4.51 12.29 -39.15
C ASP A 582 4.09 11.49 -37.89
N SER A 583 3.42 10.34 -38.03
CA SER A 583 3.07 9.46 -36.89
C SER A 583 4.27 8.85 -36.16
N ALA A 584 5.43 8.71 -36.81
CA ALA A 584 6.62 8.08 -36.24
C ALA A 584 7.89 8.87 -36.54
N VAL A 585 8.57 9.37 -35.50
CA VAL A 585 9.80 10.17 -35.68
C VAL A 585 10.91 9.72 -34.74
N ASN A 586 12.11 9.50 -35.29
CA ASN A 586 13.33 9.30 -34.51
C ASN A 586 14.23 10.54 -34.60
N TYR A 587 14.48 11.22 -33.49
CA TYR A 587 15.51 12.25 -33.31
C TYR A 587 16.70 11.75 -32.48
N GLY A 588 16.47 10.78 -31.59
CA GLY A 588 17.50 10.16 -30.75
C GLY A 588 18.25 9.03 -31.45
N LEU A 589 18.61 8.00 -30.68
CA LEU A 589 19.24 6.79 -31.17
C LEU A 589 18.29 5.58 -31.11
N ILE A 590 18.32 4.77 -32.16
CA ILE A 590 17.81 3.39 -32.18
C ILE A 590 18.99 2.45 -32.47
N GLN A 591 19.15 1.39 -31.67
CA GLN A 591 20.11 0.30 -31.88
C GLN A 591 19.36 -1.03 -31.95
N ASN A 592 19.61 -1.81 -33.00
CA ASN A 592 19.10 -3.18 -33.18
C ASN A 592 20.28 -4.15 -33.32
N TYR A 593 20.38 -5.11 -32.39
CA TYR A 593 21.49 -6.07 -32.28
C TYR A 593 21.09 -7.52 -32.65
N HIS A 594 19.83 -7.77 -33.00
CA HIS A 594 19.28 -9.12 -33.08
C HIS A 594 19.69 -9.94 -34.32
N ILE A 595 20.54 -10.94 -34.06
CA ILE A 595 21.36 -11.74 -34.99
C ILE A 595 20.57 -12.54 -36.07
N ASP A 596 19.27 -12.79 -35.88
CA ASP A 596 18.46 -13.59 -36.81
C ASP A 596 18.42 -13.01 -38.24
N PRO A 597 18.86 -13.74 -39.28
CA PRO A 597 18.83 -13.26 -40.66
C PRO A 597 17.41 -13.06 -41.23
N PHE A 598 16.37 -13.65 -40.61
CA PHE A 598 14.97 -13.39 -40.95
C PHE A 598 14.41 -12.13 -40.29
N ASN A 599 15.21 -11.43 -39.46
CA ASN A 599 14.88 -10.17 -38.83
C ASN A 599 14.98 -8.98 -39.80
N ASN A 600 14.26 -9.07 -40.91
CA ASN A 600 13.97 -7.90 -41.73
C ASN A 600 13.13 -6.92 -40.92
N ILE A 601 13.59 -5.68 -40.82
CA ILE A 601 12.75 -4.60 -40.29
C ILE A 601 11.70 -4.26 -41.35
N HIS A 602 10.63 -5.04 -41.40
CA HIS A 602 9.48 -4.83 -42.28
C HIS A 602 8.60 -3.67 -41.78
N GLU A 603 7.94 -2.98 -42.71
CA GLU A 603 6.86 -2.00 -42.45
C GLU A 603 7.27 -0.66 -41.79
N MET A 604 8.53 -0.21 -41.97
CA MET A 604 8.95 1.16 -41.63
C MET A 604 8.56 2.23 -42.68
N SER A 605 7.45 2.06 -43.42
CA SER A 605 7.01 3.04 -44.44
C SER A 605 6.77 4.44 -43.87
N ASP A 606 6.41 4.51 -42.58
CA ASP A 606 5.94 5.73 -41.94
C ASP A 606 7.01 6.34 -41.00
N LEU A 607 8.16 5.67 -40.82
CA LEU A 607 9.22 6.14 -39.93
C LEU A 607 10.01 7.29 -40.56
N ILE A 608 10.00 8.44 -39.89
CA ILE A 608 10.84 9.58 -40.20
C ILE A 608 12.09 9.52 -39.33
N ASN A 609 13.20 9.04 -39.89
CA ASN A 609 14.49 9.03 -39.21
C ASN A 609 15.20 10.39 -39.42
N ARG A 610 15.46 11.10 -38.33
CA ARG A 610 16.29 12.35 -38.26
C ARG A 610 17.49 12.17 -37.33
N GLY A 611 17.40 11.25 -36.39
CA GLY A 611 18.47 10.84 -35.48
C GLY A 611 19.39 9.76 -36.06
N VAL A 612 19.86 8.88 -35.18
CA VAL A 612 20.79 7.79 -35.49
C VAL A 612 20.04 6.45 -35.43
N PHE A 613 20.24 5.59 -36.42
CA PHE A 613 19.76 4.21 -36.45
C PHE A 613 20.94 3.28 -36.71
N LEU A 614 21.26 2.41 -35.75
CA LEU A 614 22.33 1.43 -35.84
C LEU A 614 21.74 0.03 -35.91
N ASN A 615 21.97 -0.68 -37.01
CA ASN A 615 21.49 -2.04 -37.21
C ASN A 615 22.68 -3.00 -37.32
N THR A 616 23.04 -3.67 -36.24
CA THR A 616 24.22 -4.56 -36.24
C THR A 616 23.92 -5.97 -36.78
N SER A 617 22.73 -6.24 -37.31
CA SER A 617 22.40 -7.55 -37.88
C SER A 617 21.18 -7.52 -38.82
N GLY A 618 21.17 -8.39 -39.82
CA GLY A 618 20.08 -8.51 -40.79
C GLY A 618 20.00 -7.39 -41.84
N SER A 619 19.01 -7.48 -42.74
CA SER A 619 18.80 -6.50 -43.80
C SER A 619 17.87 -5.36 -43.35
N ILE A 620 18.28 -4.11 -43.60
CA ILE A 620 17.40 -2.94 -43.39
C ILE A 620 16.58 -2.69 -44.65
N ASN A 621 15.28 -2.98 -44.62
CA ASN A 621 14.31 -2.55 -45.62
C ASN A 621 13.63 -1.24 -45.17
N PHE A 622 14.38 -0.14 -45.19
CA PHE A 622 13.88 1.16 -44.76
C PHE A 622 13.05 1.79 -45.88
N GLN A 623 11.73 1.88 -45.67
CA GLN A 623 10.77 2.43 -46.65
C GLN A 623 10.28 3.85 -46.29
N GLY A 624 10.73 4.40 -45.15
CA GLY A 624 10.31 5.70 -44.64
C GLY A 624 11.12 6.87 -45.16
N ILE A 625 11.02 8.01 -44.47
CA ILE A 625 11.79 9.22 -44.79
C ILE A 625 13.06 9.24 -43.93
N ASN A 626 14.23 9.09 -44.54
CA ASN A 626 15.51 9.23 -43.86
C ASN A 626 16.11 10.62 -44.14
N SER A 627 16.26 11.42 -43.09
CA SER A 627 17.03 12.66 -43.05
C SER A 627 18.07 12.64 -41.91
N GLY A 628 18.28 11.47 -41.31
CA GLY A 628 19.28 11.22 -40.28
C GLY A 628 20.33 10.23 -40.77
N TYR A 629 20.94 9.52 -39.83
CA TYR A 629 21.99 8.55 -40.10
C TYR A 629 21.47 7.12 -39.90
N ILE A 630 21.68 6.25 -40.90
CA ILE A 630 21.43 4.82 -40.81
C ILE A 630 22.74 4.08 -41.09
N SER A 631 23.18 3.24 -40.15
CA SER A 631 24.36 2.38 -40.29
C SER A 631 23.98 0.92 -40.14
N ARG A 632 24.70 0.07 -40.88
CA ARG A 632 24.69 -1.39 -40.77
C ARG A 632 25.99 -1.84 -40.09
N LYS A 633 26.05 -3.09 -39.60
CA LYS A 633 27.33 -3.69 -39.16
C LYS A 633 28.36 -3.55 -40.27
N LEU A 634 29.57 -3.10 -39.91
CA LEU A 634 30.63 -2.90 -40.87
C LEU A 634 31.35 -4.24 -41.11
N SER A 635 31.58 -4.60 -42.37
CA SER A 635 32.22 -5.86 -42.75
C SER A 635 33.53 -5.64 -43.51
N GLY A 636 34.55 -6.44 -43.18
CA GLY A 636 35.85 -6.37 -43.86
C GLY A 636 36.97 -7.17 -43.17
N ARG A 637 38.21 -6.74 -43.42
CA ARG A 637 39.36 -6.93 -42.53
C ARG A 637 39.97 -5.57 -42.23
N ILE A 638 40.00 -5.14 -40.97
CA ILE A 638 40.54 -3.82 -40.65
C ILE A 638 42.07 -3.87 -40.82
N SER A 639 42.62 -2.91 -41.55
CA SER A 639 44.08 -2.74 -41.64
C SER A 639 44.47 -1.44 -40.98
N SER A 640 45.45 -1.49 -40.07
CA SER A 640 45.95 -0.30 -39.38
C SER A 640 46.49 0.73 -40.39
N GLY A 641 45.95 1.95 -40.35
CA GLY A 641 46.43 3.08 -41.14
C GLY A 641 45.82 3.25 -42.55
N ILE A 642 44.73 2.54 -42.89
CA ILE A 642 44.00 2.73 -44.15
C ILE A 642 42.53 3.06 -43.87
N ALA A 643 41.96 3.95 -44.67
CA ALA A 643 40.57 4.34 -44.54
C ALA A 643 39.63 3.29 -45.14
N GLU A 644 38.74 2.76 -44.30
CA GLU A 644 37.54 2.09 -44.81
C GLU A 644 36.56 3.13 -45.35
N SER A 645 35.98 2.88 -46.53
CA SER A 645 34.81 3.60 -47.04
C SER A 645 33.56 2.74 -46.78
N PRO A 646 32.92 2.85 -45.60
CA PRO A 646 31.68 2.16 -45.32
C PRO A 646 30.52 2.77 -46.14
N ILE A 647 29.67 1.90 -46.68
CA ILE A 647 28.48 2.33 -47.40
C ILE A 647 27.46 2.86 -46.38
N PHE A 648 27.36 4.19 -46.29
CA PHE A 648 26.35 4.87 -45.49
C PHE A 648 25.08 5.15 -46.31
N LEU A 649 23.93 5.03 -45.65
CA LEU A 649 22.63 5.36 -46.24
C LEU A 649 22.08 6.62 -45.56
N ALA A 650 22.40 7.80 -46.10
CA ALA A 650 21.74 9.05 -45.76
C ALA A 650 20.81 9.49 -46.91
N GLY A 651 19.54 9.73 -46.63
CA GLY A 651 18.52 9.98 -47.67
C GLY A 651 17.80 8.71 -48.16
N SER A 652 17.00 8.87 -49.22
CA SER A 652 16.31 7.79 -49.95
C SER A 652 17.20 7.10 -51.00
N SER A 653 18.37 7.66 -51.28
CA SER A 653 19.46 7.06 -52.05
C SER A 653 20.68 6.93 -51.13
N PRO A 654 21.64 6.02 -51.42
CA PRO A 654 22.92 5.98 -50.71
C PRO A 654 23.70 7.28 -50.93
N SER A 655 23.60 8.26 -50.02
CA SER A 655 24.63 9.32 -49.96
C SER A 655 25.78 8.88 -49.05
N PHE A 656 26.90 8.58 -49.70
CA PHE A 656 28.17 8.25 -49.08
C PHE A 656 28.68 9.47 -48.28
N LEU A 657 28.97 9.29 -46.99
CA LEU A 657 29.80 10.25 -46.26
C LEU A 657 31.25 9.93 -46.56
N GLU A 658 31.87 10.72 -47.45
CA GLU A 658 33.29 10.67 -47.85
C GLU A 658 34.21 10.95 -46.64
N THR A 659 34.36 9.97 -45.74
CA THR A 659 35.04 10.12 -44.44
C THR A 659 35.72 8.82 -44.00
N ASN A 660 36.86 8.95 -43.31
CA ASN A 660 37.89 7.92 -43.17
C ASN A 660 38.01 7.36 -41.72
N PHE A 661 38.31 6.05 -41.54
CA PHE A 661 38.23 5.30 -40.26
C PHE A 661 39.35 4.20 -40.09
N TYR A 662 39.79 3.77 -38.85
CA TYR A 662 41.13 3.11 -38.59
C TYR A 662 41.26 2.05 -37.39
N TYR A 663 42.21 2.12 -36.38
CA TYR A 663 42.38 1.32 -35.07
C TYR A 663 42.37 2.05 -33.64
N ASP A 664 41.53 1.72 -32.61
CA ASP A 664 40.97 2.57 -31.46
C ASP A 664 40.49 1.77 -30.24
N SER A 665 41.24 0.75 -29.78
CA SER A 665 40.79 -0.14 -28.70
C SER A 665 40.65 0.48 -27.30
N ALA A 666 41.08 1.71 -27.06
CA ALA A 666 40.99 2.38 -25.76
C ALA A 666 39.79 3.34 -25.64
N LEU A 667 38.95 3.45 -26.69
CA LEU A 667 37.85 4.41 -26.79
C LEU A 667 38.31 5.85 -26.50
N SER A 668 39.52 6.20 -26.97
CA SER A 668 40.21 7.43 -26.57
C SER A 668 40.03 8.58 -27.56
N ILE A 669 39.74 8.27 -28.83
CA ILE A 669 39.64 9.24 -29.93
C ILE A 669 38.21 9.28 -30.48
N LEU A 670 37.49 10.38 -30.21
CA LEU A 670 36.13 10.58 -30.71
C LEU A 670 36.10 10.62 -32.25
N ALA A 671 35.41 9.64 -32.86
CA ALA A 671 35.31 9.53 -34.31
C ALA A 671 34.35 10.55 -34.94
N GLY A 672 33.53 11.24 -34.15
CA GLY A 672 32.69 12.36 -34.59
C GLY A 672 31.54 12.66 -33.63
N THR A 673 30.90 13.81 -33.81
CA THR A 673 29.68 14.21 -33.08
C THR A 673 28.50 14.30 -34.04
N PHE A 674 27.47 13.49 -33.83
CA PHE A 674 26.19 13.65 -34.52
C PHE A 674 25.38 14.77 -33.84
N SER A 675 25.09 15.83 -34.58
CA SER A 675 24.28 16.97 -34.14
C SER A 675 23.61 17.65 -35.34
N ASN A 676 22.41 18.19 -35.15
CA ASN A 676 21.67 18.91 -36.21
C ASN A 676 21.50 18.11 -37.52
N ASN A 677 21.18 16.82 -37.41
CA ASN A 677 21.08 15.86 -38.53
C ASN A 677 22.39 15.67 -39.34
N ALA A 678 23.53 16.15 -38.83
CA ALA A 678 24.83 16.07 -39.49
C ALA A 678 25.86 15.35 -38.61
N LEU A 679 26.68 14.50 -39.21
CA LEU A 679 27.83 13.89 -38.55
C LEU A 679 29.03 14.83 -38.69
N THR A 680 29.37 15.55 -37.63
CA THR A 680 30.38 16.60 -37.64
C THR A 680 31.68 16.17 -36.98
N GLY A 681 32.82 16.59 -37.52
CA GLY A 681 34.12 16.45 -36.85
C GLY A 681 34.70 15.05 -36.86
N ILE A 682 34.52 14.29 -37.95
CA ILE A 682 35.34 13.09 -38.21
C ILE A 682 36.76 13.56 -38.49
N LYS A 683 37.58 13.59 -37.44
CA LYS A 683 39.01 13.89 -37.58
C LYS A 683 39.70 12.67 -38.15
N GLU A 684 40.44 12.88 -39.23
CA GLU A 684 41.47 11.94 -39.68
C GLU A 684 42.40 11.65 -38.50
N ASN A 685 42.39 10.40 -38.04
CA ASN A 685 43.34 9.93 -37.06
C ASN A 685 43.63 8.48 -37.40
N ASN A 686 44.91 8.12 -37.54
CA ASN A 686 45.37 6.80 -37.95
C ASN A 686 45.19 5.77 -36.80
N GLY A 687 43.93 5.64 -36.35
CA GLY A 687 43.50 4.83 -35.23
C GLY A 687 42.02 4.99 -34.73
N ALA A 688 41.00 4.28 -35.28
CA ALA A 688 39.75 3.80 -34.60
C ALA A 688 39.12 2.43 -35.11
N PHE A 689 39.36 1.25 -34.48
CA PHE A 689 38.85 -0.12 -34.89
C PHE A 689 37.39 -0.27 -34.46
N SER A 690 37.11 0.16 -33.23
CA SER A 690 35.80 0.49 -32.72
C SER A 690 35.53 1.95 -33.08
N LEU A 691 34.60 2.19 -34.00
CA LEU A 691 34.15 3.56 -34.28
C LEU A 691 33.17 3.99 -33.21
N PHE A 692 33.45 5.12 -32.54
CA PHE A 692 32.51 5.70 -31.61
C PHE A 692 32.17 7.15 -31.90
N PHE A 693 30.86 7.38 -32.01
CA PHE A 693 30.28 8.70 -32.18
C PHE A 693 29.61 9.13 -30.88
N THR A 694 29.70 10.43 -30.57
CA THR A 694 28.84 11.03 -29.55
C THR A 694 27.60 11.62 -30.20
N THR A 695 26.43 11.23 -29.73
CA THR A 695 25.19 11.94 -30.05
C THR A 695 25.02 13.08 -29.05
N SER A 696 25.15 14.33 -29.51
CA SER A 696 24.90 15.52 -28.68
C SER A 696 23.88 16.40 -29.41
N HIS A 697 22.63 15.96 -29.38
CA HIS A 697 21.57 16.56 -30.18
C HIS A 697 20.82 17.70 -29.44
N LYS A 698 20.87 17.70 -28.09
CA LYS A 698 20.61 18.85 -27.21
C LYS A 698 21.75 18.93 -26.17
N PRO A 699 22.22 20.13 -25.76
CA PRO A 699 23.29 20.28 -24.75
C PRO A 699 22.99 19.69 -23.37
N SER A 700 21.72 19.41 -23.07
CA SER A 700 21.25 18.78 -21.83
C SER A 700 21.29 17.25 -21.85
N CYS A 701 21.44 16.62 -23.02
CA CYS A 701 21.55 15.17 -23.09
C CYS A 701 22.89 14.72 -22.50
N PRO A 702 22.94 13.59 -21.76
CA PRO A 702 24.21 12.93 -21.46
C PRO A 702 24.98 12.65 -22.76
N LEU A 703 26.29 12.90 -22.78
CA LEU A 703 27.13 12.40 -23.87
C LEU A 703 27.09 10.87 -23.84
N ARG A 704 26.68 10.27 -24.95
CA ARG A 704 26.60 8.82 -25.09
C ARG A 704 27.54 8.36 -26.20
N THR A 705 28.34 7.35 -25.89
CA THR A 705 29.34 6.74 -26.76
C THR A 705 28.78 5.43 -27.32
N PHE A 706 28.81 5.26 -28.64
CA PHE A 706 28.30 4.05 -29.30
C PHE A 706 29.34 3.44 -30.21
N GLU A 707 29.79 2.24 -29.86
CA GLU A 707 30.67 1.42 -30.69
C GLU A 707 29.91 0.84 -31.89
N LEU A 708 30.44 1.03 -33.10
CA LEU A 708 30.03 0.25 -34.26
C LEU A 708 30.69 -1.12 -34.20
N GLU A 709 29.87 -2.16 -34.07
CA GLU A 709 30.32 -3.55 -34.18
C GLU A 709 30.87 -3.83 -35.59
N TRP A 710 31.96 -4.58 -35.62
CA TRP A 710 32.64 -5.01 -36.84
C TRP A 710 32.46 -6.51 -37.03
N GLU A 711 32.08 -6.92 -38.24
CA GLU A 711 31.98 -8.34 -38.63
C GLU A 711 33.26 -8.76 -39.34
N GLU A 712 33.93 -9.78 -38.82
CA GLU A 712 34.90 -10.51 -39.61
C GLU A 712 34.17 -11.20 -40.77
N MET A 713 34.60 -10.95 -42.02
CA MET A 713 33.85 -11.35 -43.20
C MET A 713 33.53 -12.85 -43.24
N GLU A 714 32.24 -13.20 -43.29
CA GLU A 714 31.84 -14.53 -43.72
C GLU A 714 32.24 -14.80 -45.18
N PRO A 715 32.52 -16.06 -45.55
CA PRO A 715 32.76 -16.44 -46.95
C PRO A 715 31.56 -16.09 -47.84
N CYS A 716 31.83 -15.53 -49.02
CA CYS A 716 30.78 -15.14 -49.95
C CYS A 716 29.92 -16.32 -50.39
N SER A 717 28.66 -16.36 -49.93
CA SER A 717 27.68 -17.40 -50.27
C SER A 717 27.31 -17.43 -51.75
N SER A 718 27.47 -16.30 -52.44
CA SER A 718 27.48 -16.19 -53.90
C SER A 718 28.35 -15.00 -54.31
N VAL A 719 28.88 -15.03 -55.54
CA VAL A 719 29.71 -13.96 -56.09
C VAL A 719 29.04 -13.44 -57.35
N ALA A 720 28.65 -12.16 -57.34
CA ALA A 720 28.05 -11.49 -58.49
C ALA A 720 29.13 -10.83 -59.36
N THR A 721 28.93 -10.76 -60.67
CA THR A 721 29.84 -10.00 -61.56
C THR A 721 29.30 -8.59 -61.76
N ASN A 722 30.13 -7.59 -61.48
CA ASN A 722 29.78 -6.17 -61.50
C ASN A 722 30.75 -5.43 -62.44
N THR A 723 30.22 -4.86 -63.53
CA THR A 723 31.01 -4.25 -64.60
C THR A 723 31.07 -2.74 -64.42
N PHE A 724 32.28 -2.17 -64.47
CA PHE A 724 32.47 -0.73 -64.43
C PHE A 724 31.95 -0.08 -65.72
N THR A 725 30.81 0.60 -65.62
CA THR A 725 30.25 1.41 -66.71
C THR A 725 30.96 2.74 -66.83
N GLY A 726 31.47 3.32 -65.74
CA GLY A 726 32.10 4.65 -65.72
C GLY A 726 31.22 5.69 -66.40
N THR A 727 29.95 5.77 -65.98
CA THR A 727 28.91 6.58 -66.63
C THR A 727 28.89 8.01 -66.09
N LEU A 728 29.23 8.22 -64.82
CA LEU A 728 29.32 9.54 -64.20
C LEU A 728 30.76 10.03 -64.04
N SER A 729 31.69 9.14 -63.69
CA SER A 729 33.10 9.47 -63.45
C SER A 729 34.02 8.26 -63.58
N ASN A 730 35.29 8.42 -63.21
CA ASN A 730 36.24 7.32 -63.06
C ASN A 730 36.31 6.81 -61.61
N ASP A 731 35.54 7.36 -60.66
CA ASP A 731 35.63 7.00 -59.24
C ASP A 731 35.06 5.59 -58.98
N TRP A 732 35.82 4.75 -58.28
CA TRP A 732 35.39 3.41 -57.84
C TRP A 732 34.16 3.46 -56.92
N PHE A 733 33.99 4.51 -56.11
CA PHE A 733 33.00 4.58 -55.03
C PHE A 733 31.67 5.24 -55.40
N LYS A 734 31.46 5.62 -56.67
CA LYS A 734 30.12 5.95 -57.20
C LYS A 734 29.40 4.67 -57.59
N ASP A 735 28.25 4.39 -57.00
CA ASP A 735 27.45 3.20 -57.35
C ASP A 735 26.91 3.25 -58.78
N GLU A 736 26.62 4.43 -59.33
CA GLU A 736 26.13 4.58 -60.70
C GLU A 736 27.23 4.39 -61.78
N ASN A 737 28.50 4.27 -61.37
CA ASN A 737 29.58 3.83 -62.26
C ASN A 737 29.61 2.30 -62.48
N TRP A 738 28.67 1.54 -61.91
CA TRP A 738 28.63 0.08 -61.92
C TRP A 738 27.32 -0.46 -62.52
N ASP A 739 27.39 -1.54 -63.31
CA ASP A 739 26.22 -2.04 -64.07
C ASP A 739 25.10 -2.62 -63.18
N LEU A 740 25.45 -3.09 -61.98
CA LEU A 740 24.51 -3.50 -60.95
C LEU A 740 24.02 -2.34 -60.04
N ASN A 741 24.45 -1.10 -60.30
CA ASN A 741 24.17 0.10 -59.49
C ASN A 741 24.51 -0.07 -57.99
N TYR A 742 25.66 -0.68 -57.69
CA TYR A 742 26.24 -0.70 -56.35
C TYR A 742 27.77 -0.77 -56.44
N VAL A 743 28.46 -0.16 -55.47
CA VAL A 743 29.94 -0.22 -55.37
C VAL A 743 30.39 -1.64 -55.04
N PRO A 744 31.33 -2.24 -55.79
CA PRO A 744 31.79 -3.60 -55.57
C PRO A 744 32.23 -3.88 -54.13
N THR A 745 31.88 -5.08 -53.68
CA THR A 745 32.21 -5.63 -52.37
C THR A 745 33.20 -6.78 -52.51
N ASN A 746 33.67 -7.31 -51.38
CA ASN A 746 34.43 -8.57 -51.31
C ASN A 746 33.72 -9.78 -51.97
N CYS A 747 32.42 -9.69 -52.28
CA CYS A 747 31.64 -10.70 -53.01
C CYS A 747 31.31 -10.30 -54.46
N SER A 748 32.04 -9.34 -55.03
CA SER A 748 31.87 -8.87 -56.41
C SER A 748 33.07 -9.23 -57.30
N ASN A 749 32.84 -9.97 -58.38
CA ASN A 749 33.77 -10.08 -59.49
C ASN A 749 33.70 -8.79 -60.32
N VAL A 750 34.69 -7.92 -60.17
CA VAL A 750 34.79 -6.65 -60.90
C VAL A 750 35.31 -6.90 -62.31
N ILE A 751 34.61 -6.37 -63.31
CA ILE A 751 35.11 -6.26 -64.68
C ILE A 751 35.29 -4.77 -65.02
N ILE A 752 36.48 -4.38 -65.47
CA ILE A 752 36.73 -3.04 -65.99
C ILE A 752 36.95 -3.18 -67.50
N PRO A 753 35.99 -2.75 -68.34
CA PRO A 753 36.01 -3.03 -69.78
C PRO A 753 36.99 -2.13 -70.53
N ALA A 754 37.36 -2.56 -71.74
CA ALA A 754 38.33 -1.85 -72.58
C ALA A 754 37.92 -0.38 -72.82
N GLY A 755 38.88 0.54 -72.69
CA GLY A 755 38.65 1.98 -72.87
C GLY A 755 38.04 2.69 -71.66
N LYS A 756 37.79 2.01 -70.54
CA LYS A 756 37.42 2.63 -69.26
C LYS A 756 38.61 2.76 -68.32
N SER A 757 38.58 3.81 -67.51
CA SER A 757 39.52 4.05 -66.42
C SER A 757 38.74 4.11 -65.12
N VAL A 758 39.12 3.32 -64.13
CA VAL A 758 38.62 3.45 -62.76
C VAL A 758 39.79 3.82 -61.83
N VAL A 759 39.51 4.70 -60.88
CA VAL A 759 40.47 5.25 -59.93
C VAL A 759 39.97 4.92 -58.52
N VAL A 760 40.82 4.28 -57.73
CA VAL A 760 40.65 4.16 -56.28
C VAL A 760 41.35 5.36 -55.65
N GLU A 761 40.61 6.43 -55.43
CA GLU A 761 41.16 7.68 -54.90
C GLU A 761 41.68 7.52 -53.46
N GLN A 762 42.71 8.29 -53.10
CA GLN A 762 43.29 8.22 -51.76
C GLN A 762 42.34 8.85 -50.73
N PRO A 763 42.23 8.31 -49.50
CA PRO A 763 42.94 7.15 -48.94
C PRO A 763 42.10 5.85 -48.92
N PHE A 764 41.16 5.68 -49.86
CA PHE A 764 40.10 4.68 -49.75
C PHE A 764 40.54 3.23 -50.05
N ARG A 765 39.83 2.26 -49.44
CA ARG A 765 39.91 0.84 -49.79
C ARG A 765 38.81 0.40 -50.77
N ALA A 766 39.19 0.06 -51.99
CA ALA A 766 38.35 -0.70 -52.93
C ALA A 766 38.32 -2.19 -52.55
N LYS A 767 37.16 -2.84 -52.66
CA LYS A 767 36.96 -4.27 -52.32
C LYS A 767 36.40 -5.03 -53.52
N ALA A 768 36.90 -6.24 -53.76
CA ALA A 768 36.42 -7.14 -54.80
C ALA A 768 36.66 -8.62 -54.40
N ASN A 769 35.90 -9.55 -54.97
CA ASN A 769 36.26 -10.98 -54.97
C ASN A 769 37.39 -11.22 -55.99
N LYS A 770 37.09 -10.93 -57.27
CA LYS A 770 38.03 -10.98 -58.39
C LYS A 770 38.03 -9.63 -59.10
N ILE A 771 39.12 -9.27 -59.75
CA ILE A 771 39.19 -8.10 -60.62
C ILE A 771 39.73 -8.52 -61.99
N GLU A 772 39.06 -8.09 -63.04
CA GLU A 772 39.40 -8.38 -64.43
C GLU A 772 39.45 -7.07 -65.23
N THR A 773 40.66 -6.59 -65.50
CA THR A 773 40.92 -5.46 -66.39
C THR A 773 41.05 -5.97 -67.82
N VAL A 774 40.06 -5.68 -68.66
CA VAL A 774 40.08 -6.05 -70.09
C VAL A 774 41.17 -5.24 -70.80
N THR A 775 41.80 -5.79 -71.85
CA THR A 775 42.88 -5.10 -72.58
C THR A 775 42.48 -3.69 -73.03
N GLY A 776 43.21 -2.67 -72.57
CA GLY A 776 42.90 -1.26 -72.81
C GLY A 776 42.05 -0.59 -71.72
N ALA A 777 41.72 -1.30 -70.65
CA ALA A 777 41.22 -0.72 -69.39
C ALA A 777 42.36 -0.19 -68.51
N VAL A 778 42.05 0.75 -67.63
CA VAL A 778 42.97 1.26 -66.60
C VAL A 778 42.32 1.10 -65.22
N LEU A 779 43.10 0.56 -64.27
CA LEU A 779 42.79 0.55 -62.85
C LEU A 779 43.92 1.31 -62.14
N GLU A 780 43.65 2.54 -61.75
CA GLU A 780 44.57 3.37 -60.99
C GLU A 780 44.27 3.21 -59.50
N ILE A 781 45.30 2.91 -58.71
CA ILE A 781 45.22 2.88 -57.24
C ILE A 781 46.14 4.01 -56.78
N GLN A 782 45.57 5.09 -56.25
CA GLN A 782 46.37 6.23 -55.83
C GLN A 782 47.26 5.86 -54.61
N ALA A 783 48.35 6.59 -54.42
CA ALA A 783 49.25 6.36 -53.29
C ALA A 783 48.50 6.65 -51.97
N GLY A 784 48.39 5.64 -51.09
CA GLY A 784 47.59 5.71 -49.87
C GLY A 784 46.24 4.98 -49.94
N SER A 785 45.78 4.63 -51.13
CA SER A 785 44.62 3.75 -51.33
C SER A 785 44.98 2.27 -51.19
N ILE A 786 43.99 1.41 -50.97
CA ILE A 786 44.14 -0.06 -51.06
C ILE A 786 43.15 -0.66 -52.04
N LEU A 787 43.58 -1.72 -52.71
CA LEU A 787 42.73 -2.63 -53.45
C LEU A 787 42.77 -4.01 -52.79
N ASP A 788 41.64 -4.44 -52.25
CA ASP A 788 41.47 -5.69 -51.51
C ASP A 788 40.71 -6.69 -52.38
N ALA A 789 41.45 -7.59 -53.05
CA ALA A 789 40.93 -8.57 -53.99
C ALA A 789 40.98 -9.98 -53.40
N TRP A 790 39.82 -10.53 -53.05
CA TRP A 790 39.68 -11.77 -52.29
C TRP A 790 39.46 -12.99 -53.20
N ASN A 791 40.55 -13.65 -53.60
CA ASN A 791 40.49 -15.01 -54.14
C ASN A 791 40.07 -15.98 -53.02
N GLY A 792 38.76 -16.23 -52.91
CA GLY A 792 38.18 -17.14 -51.91
C GLY A 792 38.82 -18.53 -51.95
N PHE A 793 39.42 -18.90 -50.82
CA PHE A 793 39.89 -20.24 -50.45
C PHE A 793 39.26 -20.60 -49.10
#